data_AF-A0A928P1Q8-F1
#
_entry.id   AF-A0A928P1Q8-F1
#
_cell.length_a   1.000
_cell.length_b   1.000
_cell.length_c   1.000
_cell.angle_alpha   90.00
_cell.angle_beta   90.00
_cell.angle_gamma   90.00
#
_symmetry.space_group_name_H-M   'P 1'
#
loop_
_entity.id
_entity.type
_entity.pdbx_description
1 polymer ?
#
loop_
_entity_poly.entity_id
_entity_poly.type
_entity_poly.pdbx_seq_one_letter_code
_entity_poly.pdbx_strand_id
1 'polypeptide(L)'
;MKKLISIALLLAMIFSTFTACRGEEPADEQSSKPEAESQQTESEESSKLENSEDISSAEESSEDESEDNVPLNAEGFFELCGQPYINVGTEMPECFSPTDKAHLYSLSLPLPDVEGMSTHISGDNLLINYWDEEDKGVIYSLKTLEVLAEIDMPYWFSVGATDDSGFWVVDKSTASVKLYDKDGKESTAYEGREGDPQSMAISTAYVSPDGRFMFYCTEDNDATVIDLEDGSEKKIELGVDMGVWNIGYSNNCFVLSFFDDHFLLYNPYNDSAESYVSDNVCTVNDGVLDCSDMGFLLLCSFKDERKMFMELEKSEYMQGIYGGYLAVGNSYNTGTVKFYDLVQGKHISTINFGDEIYGIGIFFRDNGTVFITVSSNGSNEFYVYDMISAAKNADEDINILICTDEDIERITAETAEEIYKSTSVELIYGSKGNDFIVSDYVAQPKTNPYAVYTAVNTVKNTLALFPEGMIKEAWEGGYNGLLMYLCGTIYGTGGDSLGEAGAFVSAEGGYLVMVMDITEDLATNIPHELSHVFDRRIEDASIENALDWLWQWENIAPAEDAYTFMYADYESNMRYTIYGEDNPDRVWFIDGYSRVAPTEDRARIMEYLFIRKNGELDEVFEYENIKNKAILYSYILRECFPSCNTDAPLYWEKGLGTIDESVLERLSK
;
A
#
# COMPACT_ATOMS: atom_id res chain seq x y z
N MET A 1 14.18 -5.39 -32.77
CA MET A 1 12.86 -5.61 -33.41
C MET A 1 12.12 -6.81 -32.82
N LYS A 2 12.69 -8.03 -32.77
CA LYS A 2 12.07 -9.15 -32.00
C LYS A 2 12.01 -8.91 -30.47
N LYS A 3 13.02 -8.25 -29.88
CA LYS A 3 13.01 -7.80 -28.46
C LYS A 3 11.93 -6.75 -28.10
N LEU A 4 11.40 -6.02 -29.08
CA LEU A 4 10.33 -5.02 -28.85
C LEU A 4 8.93 -5.65 -28.94
N ILE A 5 8.82 -6.84 -29.54
CA ILE A 5 7.54 -7.56 -29.69
C ILE A 5 7.23 -8.36 -28.42
N SER A 6 8.23 -8.88 -27.70
CA SER A 6 8.01 -9.61 -26.44
C SER A 6 7.62 -8.70 -25.27
N ILE A 7 8.19 -7.49 -25.16
CA ILE A 7 7.79 -6.50 -24.13
C ILE A 7 6.39 -5.94 -24.44
N ALA A 8 6.05 -5.78 -25.71
CA ALA A 8 4.70 -5.38 -26.11
C ALA A 8 3.64 -6.47 -25.85
N LEU A 9 4.02 -7.76 -25.85
CA LEU A 9 3.13 -8.87 -25.47
C LEU A 9 2.93 -8.96 -23.95
N LEU A 10 3.96 -8.67 -23.15
CA LEU A 10 3.84 -8.58 -21.69
C LEU A 10 2.98 -7.37 -21.26
N LEU A 11 3.13 -6.22 -21.92
CA LEU A 11 2.31 -5.03 -21.69
C LEU A 11 0.88 -5.15 -22.28
N ALA A 12 0.69 -5.91 -23.37
CA ALA A 12 -0.64 -6.16 -23.93
C ALA A 12 -1.47 -7.15 -23.09
N MET A 13 -0.83 -8.05 -22.32
CA MET A 13 -1.55 -8.87 -21.33
C MET A 13 -2.08 -8.05 -20.16
N ILE A 14 -1.47 -6.90 -19.85
CA ILE A 14 -1.93 -5.98 -18.81
C ILE A 14 -3.03 -5.03 -19.34
N PHE A 15 -3.05 -4.69 -20.63
CA PHE A 15 -3.96 -3.68 -21.20
C PHE A 15 -5.13 -4.20 -22.06
N SER A 16 -5.22 -5.49 -22.40
CA SER A 16 -6.21 -5.98 -23.38
C SER A 16 -7.60 -6.38 -22.85
N THR A 17 -7.87 -6.25 -21.55
CA THR A 17 -9.24 -6.41 -21.00
C THR A 17 -10.15 -5.19 -21.21
N PHE A 18 -9.68 -4.12 -21.87
CA PHE A 18 -10.43 -2.85 -21.98
C PHE A 18 -11.31 -2.65 -23.23
N THR A 19 -11.56 -3.67 -24.07
CA THR A 19 -12.37 -3.45 -25.29
C THR A 19 -13.30 -4.61 -25.67
N ALA A 20 -14.25 -4.96 -24.80
CA ALA A 20 -15.36 -5.84 -25.22
C ALA A 20 -16.64 -5.65 -24.38
N CYS A 21 -17.16 -4.42 -24.27
CA CYS A 21 -18.58 -4.19 -23.92
C CYS A 21 -19.06 -2.83 -24.45
N ARG A 22 -19.22 -2.70 -25.76
CA ARG A 22 -20.03 -1.62 -26.37
C ARG A 22 -20.74 -2.13 -27.63
N GLY A 23 -22.08 -2.15 -27.53
CA GLY A 23 -23.05 -2.48 -28.57
C GLY A 23 -24.17 -3.30 -27.93
N GLU A 24 -25.45 -2.92 -27.91
CA GLU A 24 -26.23 -2.07 -28.80
C GLU A 24 -27.39 -1.39 -28.02
N GLU A 25 -27.88 -0.25 -28.55
CA GLU A 25 -29.12 0.41 -28.12
C GLU A 25 -30.34 -0.55 -28.16
N PRO A 26 -31.40 -0.23 -27.39
CA PRO A 26 -32.61 0.15 -28.12
C PRO A 26 -33.39 1.34 -27.53
N ALA A 27 -33.79 2.20 -28.48
CA ALA A 27 -35.01 2.99 -28.61
C ALA A 27 -35.99 3.16 -27.42
N ASP A 28 -36.25 4.44 -27.14
CA ASP A 28 -37.54 5.08 -26.83
C ASP A 28 -38.70 4.20 -26.34
N GLU A 29 -39.12 4.39 -25.08
CA GLU A 29 -40.55 4.44 -24.75
C GLU A 29 -40.86 5.29 -23.51
N GLN A 30 -42.01 5.97 -23.59
CA GLN A 30 -42.44 7.09 -22.77
C GLN A 30 -43.09 6.68 -21.43
N SER A 31 -42.92 7.56 -20.43
CA SER A 31 -43.88 7.92 -19.37
C SER A 31 -44.24 6.89 -18.29
N SER A 32 -43.99 7.23 -17.02
CA SER A 32 -45.01 7.73 -16.08
C SER A 32 -44.51 7.70 -14.61
N LYS A 33 -44.74 8.80 -13.89
CA LYS A 33 -44.71 8.91 -12.41
C LYS A 33 -45.85 8.09 -11.78
N PRO A 34 -45.75 7.66 -10.50
CA PRO A 34 -46.32 8.45 -9.37
C PRO A 34 -45.41 8.43 -8.11
N GLU A 35 -45.21 9.56 -7.44
CA GLU A 35 -45.94 10.05 -6.23
C GLU A 35 -45.68 9.26 -4.93
N ALA A 36 -45.16 10.02 -3.96
CA ALA A 36 -44.94 9.65 -2.58
C ALA A 36 -46.23 9.83 -1.76
N GLU A 37 -46.51 8.89 -0.85
CA GLU A 37 -47.38 9.14 0.30
C GLU A 37 -46.78 8.54 1.58
N SER A 38 -46.69 9.42 2.58
CA SER A 38 -46.43 9.19 3.99
C SER A 38 -47.54 8.40 4.69
N GLN A 39 -47.22 7.65 5.74
CA GLN A 39 -48.03 7.65 6.97
C GLN A 39 -47.28 7.04 8.18
N GLN A 40 -47.14 7.87 9.22
CA GLN A 40 -46.91 7.47 10.60
C GLN A 40 -48.13 6.70 11.14
N THR A 41 -47.93 5.83 12.13
CA THR A 41 -48.80 5.78 13.32
C THR A 41 -48.10 5.07 14.48
N GLU A 42 -48.05 5.78 15.61
CA GLU A 42 -47.76 5.28 16.95
C GLU A 42 -48.87 4.34 17.45
N SER A 43 -48.54 3.42 18.36
CA SER A 43 -49.33 3.25 19.58
C SER A 43 -48.56 2.45 20.64
N GLU A 44 -48.36 3.11 21.77
CA GLU A 44 -48.15 2.53 23.10
C GLU A 44 -49.39 1.72 23.51
N GLU A 45 -49.22 0.62 24.26
CA GLU A 45 -49.85 0.52 25.58
C GLU A 45 -49.38 -0.69 26.42
N SER A 46 -49.39 -0.40 27.71
CA SER A 46 -48.77 -1.03 28.86
C SER A 46 -49.56 -2.16 29.55
N SER A 47 -48.93 -2.70 30.62
CA SER A 47 -49.53 -3.21 31.88
C SER A 47 -49.86 -4.73 31.90
N LYS A 48 -49.66 -5.55 32.94
CA LYS A 48 -49.42 -5.50 34.40
C LYS A 48 -48.75 -6.84 34.81
N LEU A 49 -47.74 -6.91 35.69
CA LEU A 49 -47.80 -7.02 37.16
C LEU A 49 -48.78 -8.07 37.73
N GLU A 50 -48.25 -9.15 38.33
CA GLU A 50 -48.61 -9.59 39.69
C GLU A 50 -47.65 -10.65 40.27
N ASN A 51 -47.39 -10.48 41.57
CA ASN A 51 -46.42 -11.17 42.44
C ASN A 51 -46.87 -12.56 42.92
N SER A 52 -45.91 -13.40 43.31
CA SER A 52 -46.04 -14.22 44.53
C SER A 52 -44.68 -14.55 45.16
N GLU A 53 -44.56 -14.25 46.45
CA GLU A 53 -43.43 -14.47 47.37
C GLU A 53 -43.24 -15.97 47.74
N ASP A 54 -42.00 -16.42 47.95
CA ASP A 54 -41.41 -16.78 49.27
C ASP A 54 -40.28 -17.85 49.21
N ILE A 55 -39.08 -17.40 49.59
CA ILE A 55 -38.07 -18.00 50.50
C ILE A 55 -37.61 -19.46 50.30
N SER A 56 -36.31 -19.65 49.96
CA SER A 56 -35.28 -20.15 50.91
C SER A 56 -33.89 -20.38 50.25
N SER A 57 -32.87 -19.71 50.81
CA SER A 57 -31.47 -20.15 51.01
C SER A 57 -30.84 -21.21 50.09
N ALA A 58 -29.80 -20.84 49.36
CA ALA A 58 -28.42 -21.31 49.55
C ALA A 58 -27.53 -20.78 48.42
N GLU A 59 -26.24 -20.65 48.72
CA GLU A 59 -25.15 -20.15 47.89
C GLU A 59 -25.13 -20.72 46.47
N GLU A 60 -25.06 -19.85 45.46
CA GLU A 60 -24.43 -20.16 44.17
C GLU A 60 -23.93 -18.87 43.53
N SER A 61 -22.68 -18.93 43.09
CA SER A 61 -21.90 -17.90 42.40
C SER A 61 -22.60 -17.44 41.13
N SER A 62 -22.88 -16.14 41.04
CA SER A 62 -23.17 -15.49 39.77
C SER A 62 -21.86 -15.35 38.99
N GLU A 63 -21.58 -16.32 38.13
CA GLU A 63 -20.84 -16.08 36.90
C GLU A 63 -21.75 -15.21 36.03
N ASP A 64 -21.44 -13.92 35.98
CA ASP A 64 -22.01 -12.98 35.02
C ASP A 64 -21.14 -13.12 33.76
N GLU A 65 -21.75 -13.66 32.70
CA GLU A 65 -21.19 -13.74 31.35
C GLU A 65 -21.01 -12.30 30.81
N SER A 66 -19.77 -11.84 30.79
CA SER A 66 -19.29 -10.78 29.90
C SER A 66 -17.85 -11.08 29.50
N GLU A 67 -17.63 -12.18 28.77
CA GLU A 67 -16.31 -12.54 28.22
C GLU A 67 -15.99 -11.84 26.88
N ASP A 68 -16.93 -11.08 26.29
CA ASP A 68 -16.76 -10.50 24.94
C ASP A 68 -16.03 -9.14 24.87
N ASN A 69 -15.19 -8.78 25.83
CA ASN A 69 -14.47 -7.48 25.77
C ASN A 69 -13.05 -7.52 26.34
N VAL A 70 -12.37 -8.67 26.27
CA VAL A 70 -10.92 -8.71 26.47
C VAL A 70 -10.25 -8.22 25.18
N PRO A 71 -9.36 -7.19 25.23
CA PRO A 71 -8.57 -6.79 24.07
C PRO A 71 -7.81 -8.01 23.55
N LEU A 72 -8.05 -8.37 22.29
CA LEU A 72 -7.32 -9.46 21.65
C LEU A 72 -5.86 -9.02 21.46
N ASN A 73 -4.92 -9.80 21.96
CA ASN A 73 -3.52 -9.62 21.60
C ASN A 73 -3.25 -10.28 20.23
N ALA A 74 -2.06 -10.06 19.67
CA ALA A 74 -1.70 -10.61 18.37
C ALA A 74 -1.72 -12.15 18.33
N GLU A 75 -1.37 -12.83 19.43
CA GLU A 75 -1.52 -14.29 19.56
C GLU A 75 -2.96 -14.75 19.32
N GLY A 76 -3.92 -14.13 20.02
CA GLY A 76 -5.34 -14.42 19.83
C GLY A 76 -5.82 -14.12 18.41
N PHE A 77 -5.26 -13.11 17.74
CA PHE A 77 -5.61 -12.80 16.34
C PHE A 77 -5.18 -13.92 15.38
N PHE A 78 -3.95 -14.42 15.48
CA PHE A 78 -3.48 -15.51 14.61
C PHE A 78 -4.17 -16.86 14.91
N GLU A 79 -4.59 -17.10 16.16
CA GLU A 79 -5.47 -18.23 16.49
C GLU A 79 -6.84 -18.11 15.79
N LEU A 80 -7.40 -16.89 15.67
CA LEU A 80 -8.61 -16.67 14.90
C LEU A 80 -8.39 -16.96 13.41
N CYS A 81 -7.26 -16.55 12.84
CA CYS A 81 -6.90 -16.81 11.45
C CYS A 81 -6.59 -18.29 11.14
N GLY A 82 -6.41 -19.14 12.16
CA GLY A 82 -6.17 -20.58 11.98
C GLY A 82 -4.71 -20.95 11.68
N GLN A 83 -3.77 -20.06 11.99
CA GLN A 83 -2.34 -20.24 11.72
C GLN A 83 -1.64 -21.01 12.88
N PRO A 84 -0.95 -22.13 12.63
CA PRO A 84 -0.19 -22.82 13.66
C PRO A 84 1.07 -22.03 14.07
N TYR A 85 1.33 -21.94 15.38
CA TYR A 85 2.53 -21.29 15.92
C TYR A 85 3.79 -22.12 15.64
N ILE A 86 4.85 -21.50 15.12
CA ILE A 86 6.11 -22.18 14.79
C ILE A 86 6.86 -22.56 16.07
N ASN A 87 7.18 -23.84 16.22
CA ASN A 87 8.02 -24.35 17.32
C ASN A 87 9.31 -24.98 16.77
N VAL A 88 10.42 -24.68 17.42
CA VAL A 88 11.79 -24.67 16.86
C VAL A 88 12.35 -26.06 16.53
N GLY A 89 13.05 -26.13 15.39
CA GLY A 89 14.27 -26.94 15.27
C GLY A 89 14.70 -27.28 13.85
N THR A 90 15.93 -26.91 13.46
CA THR A 90 16.91 -27.81 12.82
C THR A 90 18.27 -27.14 12.59
N GLU A 91 19.32 -27.95 12.50
CA GLU A 91 20.67 -27.54 12.08
C GLU A 91 20.67 -27.20 10.58
N MET A 92 21.28 -26.07 10.21
CA MET A 92 21.50 -25.67 8.82
C MET A 92 22.43 -26.66 8.10
N PRO A 93 22.03 -27.23 6.95
CA PRO A 93 22.90 -28.10 6.14
C PRO A 93 24.27 -27.47 5.79
N GLU A 94 25.32 -28.29 5.73
CA GLU A 94 26.70 -27.84 5.45
C GLU A 94 26.91 -27.18 4.07
N CYS A 95 25.94 -27.30 3.17
CA CYS A 95 25.97 -26.76 1.81
C CYS A 95 25.62 -25.26 1.72
N PHE A 96 25.13 -24.67 2.81
CA PHE A 96 24.84 -23.24 2.88
C PHE A 96 26.10 -22.46 3.22
N SER A 97 26.44 -21.47 2.40
CA SER A 97 27.59 -20.60 2.66
C SER A 97 27.12 -19.35 3.40
N PRO A 98 27.74 -18.98 4.54
CA PRO A 98 27.39 -17.75 5.22
C PRO A 98 27.68 -16.53 4.33
N THR A 99 26.79 -15.56 4.35
CA THR A 99 27.00 -14.26 3.71
C THR A 99 27.64 -13.26 4.69
N ASP A 100 27.90 -12.04 4.23
CA ASP A 100 28.27 -10.91 5.07
C ASP A 100 27.09 -10.36 5.89
N LYS A 101 25.86 -10.68 5.49
CA LYS A 101 24.63 -10.34 6.21
C LYS A 101 24.34 -11.37 7.31
N ALA A 102 23.99 -10.88 8.49
CA ALA A 102 23.72 -11.73 9.64
C ALA A 102 22.56 -12.69 9.39
N HIS A 103 22.72 -13.95 9.79
CA HIS A 103 21.70 -15.01 9.67
C HIS A 103 21.25 -15.35 8.25
N LEU A 104 21.91 -14.80 7.22
CA LEU A 104 21.62 -15.06 5.82
C LEU A 104 22.71 -15.92 5.19
N TYR A 105 22.29 -16.95 4.47
CA TYR A 105 23.18 -17.93 3.87
C TYR A 105 22.82 -18.12 2.40
N SER A 106 23.83 -18.16 1.53
CA SER A 106 23.63 -18.40 0.10
C SER A 106 23.59 -19.90 -0.21
N LEU A 107 22.75 -20.24 -1.18
CA LEU A 107 22.59 -21.57 -1.73
C LEU A 107 22.97 -21.54 -3.21
N SER A 108 23.87 -22.44 -3.60
CA SER A 108 24.20 -22.67 -5.01
C SER A 108 23.52 -23.95 -5.48
N LEU A 109 22.53 -23.81 -6.34
CA LEU A 109 21.88 -24.93 -7.03
C LEU A 109 22.48 -25.11 -8.43
N PRO A 110 22.70 -26.36 -8.88
CA PRO A 110 23.14 -26.63 -10.24
C PRO A 110 21.97 -26.41 -11.21
N LEU A 111 21.79 -25.18 -11.68
CA LEU A 111 20.72 -24.81 -12.61
C LEU A 111 21.24 -24.62 -14.03
N PRO A 112 20.39 -24.89 -15.04
CA PRO A 112 20.67 -24.50 -16.41
C PRO A 112 20.70 -22.97 -16.54
N ASP A 113 21.47 -22.47 -17.51
CA ASP A 113 21.58 -21.05 -17.84
C ASP A 113 20.35 -20.65 -18.68
N VAL A 114 19.35 -20.05 -18.03
CA VAL A 114 18.00 -19.80 -18.59
C VAL A 114 17.58 -18.35 -18.40
N GLU A 115 16.81 -17.80 -19.35
CA GLU A 115 16.40 -16.38 -19.35
C GLU A 115 15.29 -16.06 -18.33
N GLY A 116 14.54 -17.05 -17.86
CA GLY A 116 13.51 -16.84 -16.82
C GLY A 116 13.15 -18.12 -16.07
N MET A 117 12.82 -17.93 -14.79
CA MET A 117 12.38 -18.99 -13.89
C MET A 117 11.29 -18.51 -12.95
N SER A 118 10.50 -19.43 -12.41
CA SER A 118 9.74 -19.23 -11.19
C SER A 118 9.97 -20.38 -10.20
N THR A 119 9.62 -20.13 -8.95
CA THR A 119 9.97 -20.99 -7.83
C THR A 119 8.79 -21.18 -6.89
N HIS A 120 8.61 -22.40 -6.43
CA HIS A 120 7.57 -22.78 -5.46
C HIS A 120 8.19 -23.65 -4.37
N ILE A 121 7.82 -23.43 -3.12
CA ILE A 121 8.27 -24.27 -2.00
C ILE A 121 7.13 -25.15 -1.49
N SER A 122 7.48 -26.33 -1.00
CA SER A 122 6.57 -27.20 -0.25
C SER A 122 7.38 -27.95 0.81
N GLY A 123 7.31 -27.49 2.06
CA GLY A 123 8.10 -28.01 3.18
C GLY A 123 9.62 -27.95 2.97
N ASP A 124 10.23 -29.12 2.77
CA ASP A 124 11.67 -29.30 2.50
C ASP A 124 12.00 -29.35 0.99
N ASN A 125 11.01 -29.20 0.11
CA ASN A 125 11.19 -29.34 -1.33
C ASN A 125 11.00 -28.01 -2.07
N LEU A 126 11.80 -27.81 -3.09
CA LEU A 126 11.79 -26.63 -3.95
C LEU A 126 11.51 -27.08 -5.39
N LEU A 127 10.44 -26.57 -5.98
CA LEU A 127 10.19 -26.67 -7.41
C LEU A 127 10.73 -25.41 -8.09
N ILE A 128 11.57 -25.61 -9.09
CA ILE A 128 12.03 -24.54 -10.00
C ILE A 128 11.51 -24.88 -11.38
N ASN A 129 10.70 -24.01 -11.96
CA ASN A 129 10.35 -24.09 -13.37
C ASN A 129 11.14 -23.02 -14.14
N TYR A 130 11.60 -23.37 -15.32
CA TYR A 130 12.31 -22.46 -16.20
C TYR A 130 11.82 -22.58 -17.62
N TRP A 131 11.86 -21.46 -18.33
CA TRP A 131 11.38 -21.33 -19.69
C TRP A 131 12.57 -21.28 -20.64
N ASP A 132 12.71 -22.32 -21.48
CA ASP A 132 13.67 -22.41 -22.59
C ASP A 132 12.92 -22.89 -23.86
N GLU A 133 13.54 -23.63 -24.79
CA GLU A 133 12.86 -24.22 -25.95
C GLU A 133 11.78 -25.26 -25.56
N GLU A 134 11.87 -25.84 -24.35
CA GLU A 134 10.84 -26.70 -23.74
C GLU A 134 10.61 -26.25 -22.28
N ASP A 135 9.37 -26.00 -21.88
CA ASP A 135 9.04 -25.63 -20.49
C ASP A 135 9.29 -26.84 -19.57
N LYS A 136 10.22 -26.70 -18.62
CA LYS A 136 10.61 -27.76 -17.69
C LYS A 136 10.54 -27.30 -16.24
N GLY A 137 10.29 -28.27 -15.36
CA GLY A 137 10.35 -28.11 -13.92
C GLY A 137 11.34 -29.10 -13.30
N VAL A 138 11.96 -28.73 -12.20
CA VAL A 138 12.82 -29.61 -11.41
C VAL A 138 12.46 -29.48 -9.94
N ILE A 139 12.17 -30.60 -9.29
CA ILE A 139 11.98 -30.66 -7.83
C ILE A 139 13.32 -31.01 -7.20
N TYR A 140 13.79 -30.15 -6.30
CA TYR A 140 14.95 -30.36 -5.45
C TYR A 140 14.53 -30.62 -4.01
N SER A 141 15.24 -31.50 -3.31
CA SER A 141 15.20 -31.54 -1.86
C SER A 141 16.16 -30.49 -1.30
N LEU A 142 15.69 -29.55 -0.49
CA LEU A 142 16.54 -28.59 0.22
C LEU A 142 17.37 -29.25 1.32
N LYS A 143 17.00 -30.47 1.73
CA LYS A 143 17.71 -31.25 2.75
C LYS A 143 18.92 -31.97 2.19
N THR A 144 18.81 -32.58 1.01
CA THR A 144 19.91 -33.34 0.38
C THR A 144 20.57 -32.60 -0.78
N LEU A 145 19.93 -31.54 -1.30
CA LEU A 145 20.27 -30.85 -2.54
C LEU A 145 20.28 -31.75 -3.79
N GLU A 146 19.55 -32.86 -3.73
CA GLU A 146 19.40 -33.77 -4.85
C GLU A 146 18.13 -33.44 -5.64
N VAL A 147 18.19 -33.66 -6.96
CA VAL A 147 17.01 -33.65 -7.83
C VAL A 147 16.16 -34.86 -7.49
N LEU A 148 14.91 -34.61 -7.09
CA LEU A 148 13.90 -35.62 -6.82
C LEU A 148 13.14 -36.00 -8.10
N ALA A 149 12.83 -35.00 -8.95
CA ALA A 149 12.11 -35.21 -10.20
C ALA A 149 12.41 -34.13 -11.23
N GLU A 150 12.34 -34.51 -12.51
CA GLU A 150 12.22 -33.60 -13.65
C GLU A 150 10.79 -33.67 -14.17
N ILE A 151 10.20 -32.52 -14.47
CA ILE A 151 8.80 -32.34 -14.81
C ILE A 151 8.70 -31.72 -16.20
N ASP A 152 7.87 -32.31 -17.06
CA ASP A 152 7.41 -31.68 -18.28
C ASP A 152 6.28 -30.71 -17.93
N MET A 153 6.55 -29.41 -18.00
CA MET A 153 5.54 -28.41 -17.67
C MET A 153 4.60 -28.22 -18.87
N PRO A 154 3.28 -28.13 -18.66
CA PRO A 154 2.37 -27.69 -19.70
C PRO A 154 2.74 -26.28 -20.18
N TYR A 155 2.36 -25.93 -21.41
CA TYR A 155 2.61 -24.57 -21.93
C TYR A 155 1.85 -23.49 -21.13
N TRP A 156 0.66 -23.83 -20.64
CA TRP A 156 -0.20 -22.94 -19.85
C TRP A 156 -0.63 -23.67 -18.58
N PHE A 157 -0.10 -23.26 -17.42
CA PHE A 157 -0.25 -24.02 -16.19
C PHE A 157 -0.50 -23.15 -14.94
N SER A 158 -1.01 -23.80 -13.89
CA SER A 158 -0.88 -23.36 -12.49
C SER A 158 -0.08 -24.41 -11.72
N VAL A 159 0.59 -23.99 -10.66
CA VAL A 159 1.35 -24.87 -9.78
C VAL A 159 1.28 -24.36 -8.34
N GLY A 160 1.34 -25.30 -7.38
CA GLY A 160 1.35 -24.97 -5.97
C GLY A 160 1.73 -26.15 -5.08
N ALA A 161 1.71 -25.92 -3.78
CA ALA A 161 2.15 -26.87 -2.76
C ALA A 161 0.99 -27.75 -2.24
N THR A 162 1.33 -28.93 -1.75
CA THR A 162 0.45 -29.82 -0.99
C THR A 162 0.87 -29.89 0.49
N ASP A 163 -0.04 -30.33 1.36
CA ASP A 163 0.21 -30.46 2.82
C ASP A 163 1.34 -31.45 3.15
N ASP A 164 1.62 -32.40 2.25
CA ASP A 164 2.58 -33.48 2.47
C ASP A 164 3.98 -33.19 1.89
N SER A 165 4.34 -31.91 1.68
CA SER A 165 5.61 -31.48 1.06
C SER A 165 5.76 -31.86 -0.42
N GLY A 166 4.63 -32.06 -1.11
CA GLY A 166 4.55 -32.31 -2.55
C GLY A 166 4.10 -31.07 -3.34
N PHE A 167 3.81 -31.27 -4.62
CA PHE A 167 3.34 -30.22 -5.53
C PHE A 167 2.19 -30.72 -6.39
N TRP A 168 1.32 -29.80 -6.80
CA TRP A 168 0.31 -30.03 -7.83
C TRP A 168 0.62 -29.17 -9.06
N VAL A 169 0.37 -29.72 -10.25
CA VAL A 169 0.49 -29.01 -11.53
C VAL A 169 -0.83 -29.18 -12.29
N VAL A 170 -1.45 -28.06 -12.63
CA VAL A 170 -2.67 -28.00 -13.43
C VAL A 170 -2.31 -27.57 -14.85
N ASP A 171 -2.63 -28.38 -15.85
CA ASP A 171 -2.64 -27.93 -17.25
C ASP A 171 -3.95 -27.18 -17.51
N LYS A 172 -3.85 -25.87 -17.64
CA LYS A 172 -5.01 -24.99 -17.82
C LYS A 172 -5.67 -25.14 -19.19
N SER A 173 -5.03 -25.83 -20.13
CA SER A 173 -5.60 -26.12 -21.46
C SER A 173 -6.57 -27.30 -21.44
N THR A 174 -6.37 -28.22 -20.50
CA THR A 174 -7.12 -29.49 -20.41
C THR A 174 -7.84 -29.67 -19.07
N ALA A 175 -7.57 -28.79 -18.10
CA ALA A 175 -7.92 -28.93 -16.69
C ALA A 175 -7.35 -30.21 -16.05
N SER A 176 -6.33 -30.85 -16.64
CA SER A 176 -5.71 -32.03 -16.05
C SER A 176 -4.84 -31.65 -14.86
N VAL A 177 -4.78 -32.54 -13.87
CA VAL A 177 -4.06 -32.32 -12.60
C VAL A 177 -3.09 -33.47 -12.36
N LYS A 178 -1.82 -33.11 -12.23
CA LYS A 178 -0.76 -33.99 -11.76
C LYS A 178 -0.37 -33.64 -10.32
N LEU A 179 -0.13 -34.66 -9.51
CA LEU A 179 0.41 -34.53 -8.16
C LEU A 179 1.79 -35.17 -8.11
N TYR A 180 2.72 -34.51 -7.42
CA TYR A 180 4.06 -34.97 -7.14
C TYR A 180 4.20 -35.07 -5.64
N ASP A 181 4.48 -36.27 -5.12
CA ASP A 181 4.71 -36.43 -3.69
C ASP A 181 6.06 -35.84 -3.25
N LYS A 182 6.31 -35.84 -1.94
CA LYS A 182 7.56 -35.34 -1.33
C LYS A 182 8.84 -36.01 -1.81
N ASP A 183 8.74 -37.18 -2.43
CA ASP A 183 9.87 -37.93 -2.97
C ASP A 183 9.98 -37.74 -4.50
N GLY A 184 9.19 -36.82 -5.08
CA GLY A 184 9.16 -36.46 -6.50
C GLY A 184 8.35 -37.41 -7.37
N LYS A 185 7.59 -38.33 -6.80
CA LYS A 185 6.87 -39.34 -7.59
C LYS A 185 5.57 -38.76 -8.14
N GLU A 186 5.42 -38.82 -9.46
CA GLU A 186 4.23 -38.38 -10.18
C GLU A 186 3.04 -39.35 -9.99
N SER A 187 1.84 -38.77 -9.90
CA SER A 187 0.55 -39.42 -10.07
C SER A 187 -0.44 -38.48 -10.77
N THR A 188 -1.33 -39.03 -11.60
CA THR A 188 -2.42 -38.25 -12.18
C THR A 188 -3.60 -38.26 -11.22
N ALA A 189 -3.98 -37.08 -10.72
CA ALA A 189 -5.19 -36.92 -9.90
C ALA A 189 -6.45 -36.79 -10.77
N TYR A 190 -6.33 -36.11 -11.91
CA TYR A 190 -7.43 -35.92 -12.83
C TYR A 190 -6.92 -35.80 -14.27
N GLU A 191 -7.46 -36.61 -15.19
CA GLU A 191 -6.99 -36.71 -16.58
C GLU A 191 -7.40 -35.49 -17.44
N GLY A 192 -8.21 -34.58 -16.91
CA GLY A 192 -8.73 -33.45 -17.66
C GLY A 192 -9.92 -33.83 -18.55
N ARG A 193 -10.33 -32.90 -19.40
CA ARG A 193 -11.40 -33.09 -20.38
C ARG A 193 -10.82 -33.23 -21.79
N GLU A 194 -11.40 -34.12 -22.60
CA GLU A 194 -11.15 -34.10 -24.05
C GLU A 194 -11.88 -32.91 -24.68
N GLY A 195 -11.14 -31.89 -25.14
CA GLY A 195 -11.72 -30.69 -25.75
C GLY A 195 -10.74 -29.88 -26.58
N ASP A 196 -11.24 -28.98 -27.43
CA ASP A 196 -10.41 -28.03 -28.19
C ASP A 196 -9.74 -27.05 -27.20
N PRO A 197 -8.41 -26.99 -27.13
CA PRO A 197 -7.68 -26.09 -26.22
C PRO A 197 -8.07 -24.61 -26.35
N GLN A 198 -8.62 -24.20 -27.50
CA GLN A 198 -9.08 -22.81 -27.72
C GLN A 198 -10.49 -22.54 -27.16
N SER A 199 -11.22 -23.58 -26.74
CA SER A 199 -12.59 -23.47 -26.21
C SER A 199 -12.64 -23.37 -24.67
N MET A 200 -11.50 -23.53 -24.00
CA MET A 200 -11.36 -23.46 -22.54
C MET A 200 -10.13 -22.65 -22.18
N ALA A 201 -10.25 -21.32 -22.17
CA ALA A 201 -9.23 -20.47 -21.61
C ALA A 201 -9.42 -20.40 -20.09
N ILE A 202 -8.82 -21.34 -19.35
CA ILE A 202 -8.74 -21.25 -17.89
C ILE A 202 -7.79 -20.10 -17.57
N SER A 203 -8.32 -19.06 -16.91
CA SER A 203 -7.54 -17.90 -16.48
C SER A 203 -6.73 -18.24 -15.23
N THR A 204 -7.39 -18.84 -14.25
CA THR A 204 -6.80 -19.21 -12.96
C THR A 204 -7.35 -20.53 -12.45
N ALA A 205 -6.51 -21.28 -11.74
CA ALA A 205 -6.85 -22.56 -11.12
C ALA A 205 -5.99 -22.77 -9.87
N TYR A 206 -6.59 -23.43 -8.87
CA TYR A 206 -5.95 -23.78 -7.61
C TYR A 206 -6.43 -25.15 -7.13
N VAL A 207 -5.53 -25.94 -6.55
CA VAL A 207 -5.86 -27.24 -5.93
C VAL A 207 -5.74 -27.10 -4.42
N SER A 208 -6.71 -27.61 -3.67
CA SER A 208 -6.66 -27.60 -2.21
C SER A 208 -5.38 -28.32 -1.73
N PRO A 209 -4.76 -27.88 -0.63
CA PRO A 209 -3.49 -28.45 -0.14
C PRO A 209 -3.53 -29.96 0.15
N ASP A 210 -4.70 -30.49 0.50
CA ASP A 210 -4.93 -31.94 0.68
C ASP A 210 -5.01 -32.73 -0.65
N GLY A 211 -4.93 -32.04 -1.79
CA GLY A 211 -4.99 -32.61 -3.13
C GLY A 211 -6.37 -33.09 -3.56
N ARG A 212 -7.44 -32.75 -2.82
CA ARG A 212 -8.77 -33.29 -3.03
C ARG A 212 -9.63 -32.48 -4.01
N PHE A 213 -9.60 -31.16 -3.93
CA PHE A 213 -10.46 -30.31 -4.74
C PHE A 213 -9.66 -29.41 -5.66
N MET A 214 -10.18 -29.17 -6.87
CA MET A 214 -9.67 -28.11 -7.74
C MET A 214 -10.76 -27.06 -7.94
N PHE A 215 -10.42 -25.79 -7.75
CA PHE A 215 -11.22 -24.66 -8.19
C PHE A 215 -10.56 -24.03 -9.41
N TYR A 216 -11.34 -23.73 -10.45
CA TYR A 216 -10.83 -22.95 -11.57
C TYR A 216 -11.89 -21.98 -12.13
N CYS A 217 -11.39 -20.93 -12.77
CA CYS A 217 -12.19 -19.95 -13.49
C CYS A 217 -11.76 -19.89 -14.96
N THR A 218 -12.73 -19.65 -15.85
CA THR A 218 -12.45 -19.35 -17.26
C THR A 218 -12.33 -17.84 -17.50
N GLU A 219 -11.84 -17.45 -18.68
CA GLU A 219 -11.85 -16.05 -19.15
C GLU A 219 -13.28 -15.46 -19.25
N ASP A 220 -14.30 -16.31 -19.40
CA ASP A 220 -15.72 -15.91 -19.42
C ASP A 220 -16.34 -15.85 -18.00
N ASN A 221 -15.52 -15.88 -16.95
CA ASN A 221 -15.92 -15.86 -15.54
C ASN A 221 -16.79 -17.06 -15.10
N ASP A 222 -16.76 -18.17 -15.83
CA ASP A 222 -17.35 -19.43 -15.35
C ASP A 222 -16.45 -20.03 -14.26
N ALA A 223 -16.96 -20.12 -13.03
CA ALA A 223 -16.28 -20.76 -11.92
C ALA A 223 -16.76 -22.21 -11.71
N THR A 224 -15.81 -23.12 -11.52
CA THR A 224 -16.10 -24.54 -11.33
C THR A 224 -15.21 -25.15 -10.25
N VAL A 225 -15.81 -26.02 -9.43
CA VAL A 225 -15.12 -26.88 -8.47
C VAL A 225 -15.22 -28.33 -8.91
N ILE A 226 -14.10 -29.04 -8.83
CA ILE A 226 -13.98 -30.47 -9.12
C ILE A 226 -13.53 -31.20 -7.85
N ASP A 227 -14.24 -32.26 -7.44
CA ASP A 227 -13.71 -33.25 -6.50
C ASP A 227 -12.82 -34.21 -7.30
N LEU A 228 -11.52 -34.18 -7.05
CA LEU A 228 -10.51 -34.97 -7.76
C LEU A 228 -10.55 -36.45 -7.35
N GLU A 229 -11.22 -36.81 -6.26
CA GLU A 229 -11.38 -38.21 -5.83
C GLU A 229 -12.32 -38.98 -6.77
N ASP A 230 -13.45 -38.38 -7.16
CA ASP A 230 -14.47 -39.01 -7.99
C ASP A 230 -14.72 -38.35 -9.35
N GLY A 231 -14.10 -37.20 -9.60
CA GLY A 231 -14.23 -36.40 -10.82
C GLY A 231 -15.55 -35.65 -10.95
N SER A 232 -16.33 -35.53 -9.88
CA SER A 232 -17.58 -34.77 -9.88
C SER A 232 -17.31 -33.27 -9.99
N GLU A 233 -18.18 -32.57 -10.73
CA GLU A 233 -18.00 -31.15 -11.04
C GLU A 233 -19.23 -30.34 -10.62
N LYS A 234 -18.97 -29.13 -10.13
CA LYS A 234 -20.01 -28.18 -9.74
C LYS A 234 -19.67 -26.78 -10.24
N LYS A 235 -20.62 -26.15 -10.93
CA LYS A 235 -20.55 -24.72 -11.27
C LYS A 235 -20.88 -23.87 -10.04
N ILE A 236 -20.10 -22.82 -9.82
CA ILE A 236 -20.27 -21.87 -8.73
C ILE A 236 -20.77 -20.54 -9.31
N GLU A 237 -21.85 -20.01 -8.73
CA GLU A 237 -22.33 -18.66 -9.05
C GLU A 237 -21.51 -17.67 -8.21
N LEU A 238 -20.70 -16.84 -8.87
CA LEU A 238 -19.82 -15.89 -8.21
C LEU A 238 -20.56 -14.67 -7.64
N GLY A 239 -21.76 -14.36 -8.17
CA GLY A 239 -22.57 -13.24 -7.70
C GLY A 239 -22.01 -11.84 -8.04
N VAL A 240 -20.92 -11.78 -8.82
CA VAL A 240 -20.25 -10.55 -9.26
C VAL A 240 -19.97 -10.62 -10.77
N ASP A 241 -19.95 -9.46 -11.43
CA ASP A 241 -19.75 -9.36 -12.88
C ASP A 241 -18.26 -9.30 -13.28
N MET A 242 -17.35 -9.11 -12.31
CA MET A 242 -15.91 -9.06 -12.55
C MET A 242 -15.23 -10.42 -12.41
N GLY A 243 -14.09 -10.59 -13.11
CA GLY A 243 -13.35 -11.83 -13.11
C GLY A 243 -12.54 -12.07 -11.84
N VAL A 244 -12.33 -13.35 -11.51
CA VAL A 244 -11.44 -13.75 -10.41
C VAL A 244 -9.99 -13.49 -10.83
N TRP A 245 -9.31 -12.64 -10.07
CA TRP A 245 -7.90 -12.31 -10.27
C TRP A 245 -6.98 -13.35 -9.63
N ASN A 246 -7.31 -13.80 -8.42
CA ASN A 246 -6.49 -14.70 -7.63
C ASN A 246 -7.34 -15.74 -6.90
N ILE A 247 -6.79 -16.94 -6.72
CA ILE A 247 -7.39 -18.00 -5.91
C ILE A 247 -6.33 -18.45 -4.89
N GLY A 248 -6.69 -18.41 -3.62
CA GLY A 248 -5.96 -19.03 -2.53
C GLY A 248 -6.80 -20.07 -1.79
N TYR A 249 -6.24 -20.64 -0.73
CA TYR A 249 -6.95 -21.60 0.12
C TYR A 249 -6.63 -21.38 1.60
N SER A 250 -7.66 -21.41 2.45
CA SER A 250 -7.53 -21.28 3.89
C SER A 250 -8.75 -21.79 4.63
N ASN A 251 -8.56 -22.36 5.82
CA ASN A 251 -9.65 -22.78 6.70
C ASN A 251 -10.70 -23.67 5.99
N ASN A 252 -10.22 -24.55 5.10
CA ASN A 252 -11.04 -25.41 4.24
C ASN A 252 -11.92 -24.66 3.23
N CYS A 253 -11.58 -23.43 2.89
CA CYS A 253 -12.24 -22.61 1.90
C CYS A 253 -11.26 -22.21 0.79
N PHE A 254 -11.71 -22.24 -0.45
CA PHE A 254 -11.12 -21.42 -1.50
C PHE A 254 -11.43 -19.96 -1.21
N VAL A 255 -10.43 -19.10 -1.36
CA VAL A 255 -10.57 -17.65 -1.22
C VAL A 255 -10.37 -17.04 -2.60
N LEU A 256 -11.42 -16.46 -3.15
CA LEU A 256 -11.43 -15.87 -4.49
C LEU A 256 -11.38 -14.36 -4.37
N SER A 257 -10.37 -13.72 -4.96
CA SER A 257 -10.28 -12.26 -5.02
C SER A 257 -10.72 -11.76 -6.39
N PHE A 258 -11.54 -10.72 -6.42
CA PHE A 258 -12.03 -10.08 -7.63
C PHE A 258 -11.35 -8.73 -7.87
N PHE A 259 -11.49 -8.19 -9.08
CA PHE A 259 -10.92 -6.89 -9.46
C PHE A 259 -11.69 -5.68 -8.91
N ASP A 260 -12.92 -5.87 -8.42
CA ASP A 260 -13.80 -4.84 -7.87
C ASP A 260 -13.86 -4.89 -6.35
N ASP A 261 -12.76 -5.19 -5.67
CA ASP A 261 -12.70 -5.07 -4.20
C ASP A 261 -13.65 -6.06 -3.48
N HIS A 262 -14.14 -7.08 -4.18
CA HIS A 262 -14.88 -8.19 -3.60
C HIS A 262 -13.95 -9.38 -3.33
N PHE A 263 -14.33 -10.22 -2.37
CA PHE A 263 -13.83 -11.58 -2.28
C PHE A 263 -14.93 -12.57 -1.88
N LEU A 264 -14.71 -13.84 -2.22
CA LEU A 264 -15.62 -14.95 -1.91
C LEU A 264 -14.86 -16.04 -1.17
N LEU A 265 -15.40 -16.49 -0.04
CA LEU A 265 -15.00 -17.72 0.62
C LEU A 265 -15.93 -18.83 0.19
N TYR A 266 -15.38 -19.87 -0.44
CA TYR A 266 -16.12 -21.04 -0.86
C TYR A 266 -15.59 -22.31 -0.20
N ASN A 267 -16.42 -22.98 0.59
CA ASN A 267 -16.08 -24.24 1.24
C ASN A 267 -16.57 -25.44 0.41
N PRO A 268 -15.68 -26.24 -0.19
CA PRO A 268 -16.08 -27.36 -1.03
C PRO A 268 -16.64 -28.57 -0.26
N TYR A 269 -16.39 -28.69 1.05
CA TYR A 269 -16.82 -29.86 1.82
C TYR A 269 -18.28 -29.81 2.26
N ASN A 270 -18.78 -28.60 2.54
CA ASN A 270 -20.16 -28.38 3.00
C ASN A 270 -21.00 -27.55 2.01
N ASP A 271 -20.38 -27.11 0.90
CA ASP A 271 -21.03 -26.36 -0.17
C ASP A 271 -21.58 -24.99 0.26
N SER A 272 -20.84 -24.28 1.11
CA SER A 272 -21.17 -22.93 1.56
C SER A 272 -20.31 -21.86 0.89
N ALA A 273 -20.92 -20.72 0.56
CA ALA A 273 -20.25 -19.55 0.01
C ALA A 273 -20.61 -18.30 0.80
N GLU A 274 -19.61 -17.46 1.09
CA GLU A 274 -19.77 -16.18 1.78
C GLU A 274 -19.02 -15.09 1.02
N SER A 275 -19.71 -14.01 0.66
CA SER A 275 -19.15 -12.89 -0.07
C SER A 275 -18.90 -11.72 0.87
N TYR A 276 -17.80 -11.04 0.63
CA TYR A 276 -17.35 -9.89 1.37
C TYR A 276 -16.94 -8.79 0.40
N VAL A 277 -17.14 -7.55 0.80
CA VAL A 277 -16.63 -6.36 0.10
C VAL A 277 -15.54 -5.78 1.00
N SER A 278 -14.36 -5.57 0.43
CA SER A 278 -13.25 -4.89 1.08
C SER A 278 -12.79 -3.78 0.18
N ASP A 279 -12.71 -2.54 0.64
CA ASP A 279 -12.31 -1.37 -0.16
C ASP A 279 -10.90 -1.45 -0.81
N ASN A 280 -10.19 -2.59 -0.71
CA ASN A 280 -8.84 -2.82 -1.21
C ASN A 280 -8.69 -4.21 -1.87
N VAL A 281 -7.80 -4.28 -2.87
CA VAL A 281 -7.42 -5.51 -3.58
C VAL A 281 -6.83 -6.54 -2.63
N CYS A 282 -7.46 -7.71 -2.59
CA CYS A 282 -7.10 -8.79 -1.67
C CYS A 282 -6.09 -9.78 -2.27
N THR A 283 -4.93 -9.99 -1.65
CA THR A 283 -4.14 -11.22 -1.87
C THR A 283 -4.34 -12.19 -0.70
N VAL A 284 -4.29 -13.49 -1.01
CA VAL A 284 -4.49 -14.55 -0.03
C VAL A 284 -3.16 -15.25 0.15
N ASN A 285 -2.51 -15.02 1.28
CA ASN A 285 -1.30 -15.73 1.63
C ASN A 285 -1.52 -16.41 2.98
N ASP A 286 -1.47 -17.75 2.97
CA ASP A 286 -1.75 -18.59 4.14
C ASP A 286 -3.03 -18.19 4.90
N GLY A 287 -4.07 -17.79 4.17
CA GLY A 287 -5.35 -17.48 4.79
C GLY A 287 -5.43 -16.18 5.54
N VAL A 288 -4.62 -15.21 5.15
CA VAL A 288 -4.80 -13.84 5.57
C VAL A 288 -5.08 -13.00 4.32
N LEU A 289 -6.16 -12.23 4.38
CA LEU A 289 -6.48 -11.24 3.36
C LEU A 289 -5.57 -10.03 3.59
N ASP A 290 -4.70 -9.77 2.64
CA ASP A 290 -3.93 -8.53 2.53
C ASP A 290 -4.77 -7.48 1.81
N CYS A 291 -4.90 -6.30 2.38
CA CYS A 291 -5.57 -5.16 1.75
C CYS A 291 -4.62 -3.97 1.72
N SER A 292 -3.67 -3.97 0.78
CA SER A 292 -2.74 -2.86 0.59
C SER A 292 -3.32 -1.79 -0.34
N ASP A 293 -3.63 -0.62 0.20
CA ASP A 293 -3.53 0.65 -0.55
C ASP A 293 -2.21 1.31 -0.11
N MET A 294 -1.57 2.08 -0.98
CA MET A 294 -0.20 2.58 -0.78
C MET A 294 -0.01 3.20 0.62
N GLY A 295 0.72 2.52 1.52
CA GLY A 295 1.10 3.04 2.84
C GLY A 295 0.52 2.31 4.07
N PHE A 296 -0.23 1.22 3.92
CA PHE A 296 -0.60 0.37 5.07
C PHE A 296 -0.90 -1.08 4.68
N LEU A 297 -0.91 -1.94 5.70
CA LEU A 297 -1.29 -3.34 5.64
C LEU A 297 -2.47 -3.60 6.57
N LEU A 298 -3.46 -4.33 6.05
CA LEU A 298 -4.56 -4.89 6.82
C LEU A 298 -4.52 -6.40 6.71
N LEU A 299 -4.58 -7.07 7.86
CA LEU A 299 -4.85 -8.50 7.96
C LEU A 299 -6.26 -8.66 8.52
N CYS A 300 -7.15 -9.28 7.76
CA CYS A 300 -8.54 -9.50 8.19
C CYS A 300 -8.73 -10.89 8.81
N SER A 301 -9.43 -10.94 9.94
CA SER A 301 -9.96 -12.18 10.51
C SER A 301 -11.18 -12.66 9.73
N PHE A 302 -11.34 -13.97 9.54
CA PHE A 302 -12.55 -14.56 8.96
C PHE A 302 -13.63 -14.89 9.99
N LYS A 303 -13.35 -14.71 11.28
CA LYS A 303 -14.23 -15.12 12.38
C LYS A 303 -14.99 -13.95 13.01
N ASP A 304 -14.49 -12.74 12.84
CA ASP A 304 -15.06 -11.51 13.39
C ASP A 304 -14.61 -10.28 12.58
N GLU A 305 -15.13 -9.11 12.96
CA GLU A 305 -14.91 -7.85 12.27
C GLU A 305 -13.55 -7.20 12.57
N ARG A 306 -12.69 -7.86 13.38
CA ARG A 306 -11.41 -7.29 13.79
C ARG A 306 -10.37 -7.45 12.70
N LYS A 307 -9.53 -6.43 12.56
CA LYS A 307 -8.43 -6.34 11.60
C LYS A 307 -7.15 -6.00 12.35
N MET A 308 -6.05 -6.57 11.92
CA MET A 308 -4.72 -6.12 12.33
C MET A 308 -4.22 -5.11 11.30
N PHE A 309 -3.97 -3.89 11.76
CA PHE A 309 -3.51 -2.76 10.98
C PHE A 309 -2.06 -2.43 11.32
N MET A 310 -1.27 -2.21 10.27
CA MET A 310 0.12 -1.78 10.35
C MET A 310 0.39 -0.74 9.26
N GLU A 311 0.95 0.43 9.61
CA GLU A 311 1.39 1.41 8.61
C GLU A 311 2.66 0.89 7.90
N LEU A 312 2.72 1.10 6.59
CA LEU A 312 3.85 0.72 5.73
C LEU A 312 4.42 1.96 5.03
N GLU A 313 5.63 1.87 4.49
CA GLU A 313 6.10 2.90 3.57
C GLU A 313 5.31 2.82 2.25
N LYS A 314 5.07 3.95 1.56
CA LYS A 314 4.20 4.06 0.36
C LYS A 314 4.55 3.08 -0.78
N SER A 315 5.77 2.54 -0.79
CA SER A 315 6.29 1.62 -1.83
C SER A 315 6.48 0.17 -1.37
N GLU A 316 6.10 -0.11 -0.13
CA GLU A 316 6.22 -1.42 0.49
C GLU A 316 4.94 -2.23 0.31
N TYR A 317 5.12 -3.52 0.04
CA TYR A 317 4.02 -4.47 -0.08
C TYR A 317 4.40 -5.81 0.56
N MET A 318 3.38 -6.58 0.97
CA MET A 318 3.59 -7.89 1.55
C MET A 318 4.28 -8.83 0.54
N GLN A 319 5.34 -9.49 0.99
CA GLN A 319 6.04 -10.53 0.24
C GLN A 319 5.64 -11.93 0.70
N GLY A 320 5.29 -12.06 1.97
CA GLY A 320 4.78 -13.30 2.55
C GLY A 320 4.42 -13.16 4.02
N ILE A 321 3.58 -14.06 4.51
CA ILE A 321 3.19 -14.14 5.91
C ILE A 321 3.02 -15.60 6.30
N TYR A 322 3.51 -16.00 7.48
CA TYR A 322 3.30 -17.35 7.99
C TYR A 322 3.49 -17.40 9.50
N GLY A 323 2.55 -18.02 10.22
CA GLY A 323 2.70 -18.27 11.67
C GLY A 323 2.96 -17.01 12.51
N GLY A 324 2.43 -15.85 12.10
CA GLY A 324 2.64 -14.57 12.77
C GLY A 324 3.89 -13.79 12.36
N TYR A 325 4.70 -14.34 11.44
CA TYR A 325 5.83 -13.64 10.83
C TYR A 325 5.43 -13.03 9.50
N LEU A 326 5.89 -11.81 9.26
CA LEU A 326 5.58 -11.04 8.06
C LEU A 326 6.87 -10.62 7.37
N ALA A 327 6.89 -10.72 6.05
CA ALA A 327 7.88 -10.11 5.20
C ALA A 327 7.21 -9.05 4.33
N VAL A 328 7.77 -7.84 4.35
CA VAL A 328 7.34 -6.70 3.53
C VAL A 328 8.53 -6.21 2.73
N GLY A 329 8.35 -5.78 1.49
CA GLY A 329 9.46 -5.27 0.71
C GLY A 329 9.01 -4.54 -0.54
N ASN A 330 10.01 -4.02 -1.27
CA ASN A 330 9.82 -3.42 -2.58
C ASN A 330 10.68 -4.18 -3.62
N SER A 331 10.08 -5.19 -4.24
CA SER A 331 10.79 -6.14 -5.12
C SER A 331 11.15 -5.58 -6.50
N TYR A 332 10.69 -4.38 -6.85
CA TYR A 332 10.92 -3.80 -8.19
C TYR A 332 11.94 -2.65 -8.22
N ASN A 333 12.30 -2.06 -7.07
CA ASN A 333 13.16 -0.88 -7.05
C ASN A 333 14.38 -0.97 -6.12
N THR A 334 14.19 -1.34 -4.85
CA THR A 334 15.23 -1.17 -3.82
C THR A 334 15.87 -2.48 -3.36
N GLY A 335 15.32 -3.61 -3.78
CA GLY A 335 15.79 -4.92 -3.35
C GLY A 335 15.72 -5.16 -1.84
N THR A 336 14.92 -4.36 -1.13
CA THR A 336 14.89 -4.35 0.33
C THR A 336 13.68 -5.13 0.84
N VAL A 337 13.92 -6.01 1.80
CA VAL A 337 12.91 -6.81 2.50
C VAL A 337 13.07 -6.61 4.00
N LYS A 338 11.98 -6.23 4.67
CA LYS A 338 11.84 -6.11 6.12
C LYS A 338 11.07 -7.32 6.66
N PHE A 339 11.55 -7.88 7.76
CA PHE A 339 10.93 -9.00 8.45
C PHE A 339 10.40 -8.55 9.81
N TYR A 340 9.21 -9.03 10.17
CA TYR A 340 8.52 -8.66 11.40
C TYR A 340 8.00 -9.90 12.12
N ASP A 341 8.02 -9.84 13.46
CA ASP A 341 7.28 -10.73 14.34
C ASP A 341 6.03 -9.96 14.81
N LEU A 342 4.89 -10.25 14.20
CA LEU A 342 3.64 -9.54 14.48
C LEU A 342 3.05 -9.93 15.84
N VAL A 343 3.39 -11.12 16.34
CA VAL A 343 2.96 -11.60 17.65
C VAL A 343 3.63 -10.82 18.77
N GLN A 344 4.95 -10.61 18.64
CA GLN A 344 5.72 -9.84 19.60
C GLN A 344 5.68 -8.34 19.33
N GLY A 345 5.17 -7.91 18.17
CA GLY A 345 5.19 -6.52 17.75
C GLY A 345 6.61 -6.02 17.53
N LYS A 346 7.47 -6.81 16.87
CA LYS A 346 8.89 -6.50 16.66
C LYS A 346 9.29 -6.45 15.19
N HIS A 347 10.13 -5.47 14.85
CA HIS A 347 10.95 -5.52 13.64
C HIS A 347 12.15 -6.44 13.88
N ILE A 348 12.30 -7.46 13.03
CA ILE A 348 13.35 -8.47 13.16
C ILE A 348 14.63 -8.01 12.45
N SER A 349 14.50 -7.65 11.17
CA SER A 349 15.63 -7.19 10.38
C SER A 349 15.19 -6.55 9.07
N THR A 350 16.10 -5.79 8.47
CA THR A 350 16.01 -5.29 7.09
C THR A 350 17.17 -5.86 6.29
N ILE A 351 16.87 -6.53 5.19
CA ILE A 351 17.86 -7.10 4.27
C ILE A 351 17.75 -6.37 2.93
N ASN A 352 18.83 -5.71 2.51
CA ASN A 352 18.93 -5.08 1.19
C ASN A 352 19.78 -5.97 0.27
N PHE A 353 19.19 -6.49 -0.82
CA PHE A 353 19.83 -7.35 -1.80
C PHE A 353 20.54 -6.61 -2.94
N GLY A 354 20.47 -5.27 -2.97
CA GLY A 354 21.11 -4.40 -3.96
C GLY A 354 20.11 -3.76 -4.92
N ASP A 355 20.65 -2.96 -5.83
CA ASP A 355 19.90 -2.29 -6.90
C ASP A 355 19.77 -3.22 -8.14
N GLU A 356 18.86 -2.90 -9.06
CA GLU A 356 18.61 -3.66 -10.32
C GLU A 356 18.00 -5.06 -10.13
N ILE A 357 17.16 -5.23 -9.11
CA ILE A 357 16.39 -6.46 -8.85
C ILE A 357 15.04 -6.36 -9.57
N TYR A 358 14.64 -7.44 -10.25
CA TYR A 358 13.35 -7.54 -10.96
C TYR A 358 12.31 -8.32 -10.17
N GLY A 359 12.73 -9.10 -9.17
CA GLY A 359 11.82 -9.85 -8.33
C GLY A 359 12.52 -10.46 -7.12
N ILE A 360 11.77 -10.53 -6.03
CA ILE A 360 12.15 -11.26 -4.81
C ILE A 360 10.98 -12.18 -4.48
N GLY A 361 11.24 -13.47 -4.30
CA GLY A 361 10.28 -14.43 -3.77
C GLY A 361 10.60 -14.75 -2.33
N ILE A 362 9.60 -14.64 -1.44
CA ILE A 362 9.74 -14.95 -0.01
C ILE A 362 8.87 -16.16 0.32
N PHE A 363 9.50 -17.19 0.88
CA PHE A 363 8.81 -18.43 1.22
C PHE A 363 9.14 -18.85 2.64
N PHE A 364 8.15 -18.75 3.52
CA PHE A 364 8.27 -19.21 4.90
C PHE A 364 8.24 -20.73 4.99
N ARG A 365 8.92 -21.26 6.00
CA ARG A 365 9.00 -22.69 6.26
C ARG A 365 8.60 -22.98 7.70
N ASP A 366 7.93 -24.11 7.90
CA ASP A 366 7.46 -24.62 9.19
C ASP A 366 8.58 -24.80 10.23
N ASN A 367 9.82 -24.97 9.78
CA ASN A 367 11.00 -25.07 10.64
C ASN A 367 11.56 -23.72 11.13
N GLY A 368 10.95 -22.59 10.75
CA GLY A 368 11.35 -21.24 11.15
C GLY A 368 12.45 -20.60 10.29
N THR A 369 12.76 -21.19 9.14
CA THR A 369 13.63 -20.55 8.12
C THR A 369 12.81 -19.92 7.00
N VAL A 370 13.39 -18.95 6.31
CA VAL A 370 12.78 -18.34 5.13
C VAL A 370 13.67 -18.63 3.93
N PHE A 371 13.09 -19.21 2.88
CA PHE A 371 13.76 -19.33 1.59
C PHE A 371 13.49 -18.07 0.77
N ILE A 372 14.55 -17.49 0.21
CA ILE A 372 14.49 -16.24 -0.52
C ILE A 372 15.09 -16.46 -1.91
N THR A 373 14.33 -16.07 -2.93
CA THR A 373 14.80 -16.02 -4.32
C THR A 373 15.01 -14.57 -4.71
N VAL A 374 16.12 -14.27 -5.37
CA VAL A 374 16.44 -12.94 -5.84
C VAL A 374 16.76 -13.03 -7.33
N SER A 375 15.93 -12.39 -8.14
CA SER A 375 16.07 -12.37 -9.61
C SER A 375 16.57 -11.02 -10.07
N SER A 376 17.72 -11.01 -10.74
CA SER A 376 18.36 -9.82 -11.31
C SER A 376 18.70 -10.04 -12.80
N ASN A 377 19.27 -9.04 -13.47
CA ASN A 377 19.67 -9.13 -14.88
C ASN A 377 20.68 -10.27 -15.11
N GLY A 378 20.18 -11.41 -15.59
CA GLY A 378 21.01 -12.55 -15.98
C GLY A 378 21.51 -13.41 -14.80
N SER A 379 20.95 -13.26 -13.60
CA SER A 379 21.23 -14.17 -12.48
C SER A 379 20.03 -14.37 -11.57
N ASN A 380 19.94 -15.57 -11.00
CA ASN A 380 19.02 -15.90 -9.93
C ASN A 380 19.83 -16.43 -8.75
N GLU A 381 19.65 -15.79 -7.60
CA GLU A 381 20.34 -16.14 -6.37
C GLU A 381 19.34 -16.71 -5.36
N PHE A 382 19.81 -17.69 -4.59
CA PHE A 382 18.99 -18.39 -3.61
C PHE A 382 19.60 -18.21 -2.23
N TYR A 383 18.76 -17.88 -1.26
CA TYR A 383 19.18 -17.69 0.11
C TYR A 383 18.27 -18.44 1.07
N VAL A 384 18.85 -18.79 2.23
CA VAL A 384 18.10 -19.21 3.40
C VAL A 384 18.41 -18.24 4.53
N TYR A 385 17.35 -17.73 5.15
CA TYR A 385 17.41 -16.82 6.27
C TYR A 385 16.94 -17.52 7.55
N ASP A 386 17.81 -17.56 8.57
CA ASP A 386 17.49 -18.08 9.90
C ASP A 386 16.75 -17.01 10.71
N MET A 387 15.44 -16.94 10.47
CA MET A 387 14.57 -15.94 11.07
C MET A 387 14.43 -16.12 12.59
N ILE A 388 14.44 -17.36 13.10
CA ILE A 388 14.32 -17.62 14.55
C ILE A 388 15.54 -17.08 15.30
N SER A 389 16.76 -17.28 14.78
CA SER A 389 17.95 -16.72 15.40
C SER A 389 17.98 -15.20 15.32
N ALA A 390 17.52 -14.63 14.21
CA ALA A 390 17.44 -13.18 14.06
C ALA A 390 16.41 -12.55 15.00
N ALA A 391 15.22 -13.16 15.13
CA ALA A 391 14.13 -12.66 16.00
C ALA A 391 14.54 -12.56 17.48
N LYS A 392 15.47 -13.41 17.95
CA LYS A 392 16.01 -13.30 19.32
C LYS A 392 16.77 -12.01 19.60
N ASN A 393 17.24 -11.34 18.55
CA ASN A 393 17.98 -10.08 18.64
C ASN A 393 17.12 -8.87 18.27
N ALA A 394 15.84 -9.08 17.96
CA ALA A 394 14.90 -8.01 17.63
C ALA A 394 14.61 -7.15 18.86
N ASP A 395 14.84 -5.84 18.77
CA ASP A 395 14.61 -4.89 19.87
C ASP A 395 13.67 -3.75 19.49
N GLU A 396 13.58 -3.40 18.22
CA GLU A 396 12.70 -2.36 17.68
C GLU A 396 11.22 -2.77 17.72
N ASP A 397 10.42 -2.01 18.47
CA ASP A 397 8.96 -2.16 18.53
C ASP A 397 8.31 -1.63 17.25
N ILE A 398 7.29 -2.34 16.76
CA ILE A 398 6.42 -1.86 15.69
C ILE A 398 5.03 -1.52 16.22
N ASN A 399 4.42 -0.51 15.60
CA ASN A 399 3.05 -0.13 15.92
C ASN A 399 2.08 -1.02 15.15
N ILE A 400 1.43 -1.92 15.88
CA ILE A 400 0.33 -2.74 15.39
C ILE A 400 -0.93 -2.34 16.14
N LEU A 401 -2.02 -2.13 15.41
CA LEU A 401 -3.34 -1.94 15.98
C LEU A 401 -4.20 -3.15 15.64
N ILE A 402 -4.87 -3.72 16.64
CA ILE A 402 -5.94 -4.71 16.42
C ILE A 402 -7.24 -3.99 16.77
N CYS A 403 -8.08 -3.79 15.76
CA CYS A 403 -9.20 -2.87 15.85
C CYS A 403 -10.35 -3.28 14.94
N THR A 404 -11.52 -2.74 15.22
CA THR A 404 -12.65 -2.69 14.28
C THR A 404 -12.60 -1.40 13.46
N ASP A 405 -13.45 -1.29 12.44
CA ASP A 405 -13.58 -0.05 11.67
C ASP A 405 -14.09 1.11 12.55
N GLU A 406 -15.03 0.83 13.49
CA GLU A 406 -15.52 1.82 14.45
C GLU A 406 -14.41 2.32 15.40
N ASP A 407 -13.50 1.44 15.82
CA ASP A 407 -12.35 1.84 16.64
C ASP A 407 -11.44 2.80 15.89
N ILE A 408 -11.16 2.53 14.62
CA ILE A 408 -10.29 3.39 13.79
C ILE A 408 -10.94 4.74 13.52
N GLU A 409 -12.23 4.78 13.22
CA GLU A 409 -12.95 6.04 13.06
C GLU A 409 -12.91 6.89 14.34
N ARG A 410 -13.08 6.25 15.50
CA ARG A 410 -12.97 6.92 16.80
C ARG A 410 -11.57 7.48 17.05
N ILE A 411 -10.52 6.68 16.86
CA ILE A 411 -9.12 7.12 17.05
C ILE A 411 -8.78 8.25 16.06
N THR A 412 -9.26 8.17 14.82
CA THR A 412 -9.11 9.21 13.80
C THR A 412 -9.73 10.53 14.26
N ALA A 413 -10.96 10.48 14.79
CA ALA A 413 -11.65 11.67 15.30
C ALA A 413 -10.94 12.28 16.52
N GLU A 414 -10.47 11.46 17.46
CA GLU A 414 -9.66 11.90 18.60
C GLU A 414 -8.36 12.59 18.12
N THR A 415 -7.69 12.00 17.14
CA THR A 415 -6.46 12.56 16.57
C THR A 415 -6.70 13.88 15.83
N ALA A 416 -7.78 13.99 15.06
CA ALA A 416 -8.17 15.24 14.42
C ALA A 416 -8.47 16.34 15.45
N GLU A 417 -9.07 16.01 16.59
CA GLU A 417 -9.31 16.96 17.68
C GLU A 417 -8.00 17.41 18.35
N GLU A 418 -7.02 16.50 18.51
CA GLU A 418 -5.69 16.85 18.99
C GLU A 418 -4.95 17.80 18.05
N ILE A 419 -5.04 17.57 16.74
CA ILE A 419 -4.50 18.47 15.71
C ILE A 419 -5.14 19.85 15.86
N TYR A 420 -6.48 19.94 15.89
CA TYR A 420 -7.17 21.22 16.05
C TYR A 420 -6.74 21.95 17.33
N LYS A 421 -6.64 21.25 18.47
CA LYS A 421 -6.21 21.85 19.75
C LYS A 421 -4.78 22.38 19.71
N SER A 422 -3.88 21.73 18.98
CA SER A 422 -2.46 22.08 18.95
C SER A 422 -2.08 23.07 17.85
N THR A 423 -2.77 23.04 16.70
CA THR A 423 -2.40 23.84 15.51
C THR A 423 -3.49 24.82 15.08
N SER A 424 -4.71 24.69 15.61
CA SER A 424 -5.90 25.41 15.15
C SER A 424 -6.28 25.13 13.68
N VAL A 425 -5.84 24.00 13.13
CA VAL A 425 -6.27 23.48 11.82
C VAL A 425 -7.48 22.58 12.01
N GLU A 426 -8.58 22.88 11.32
CA GLU A 426 -9.78 22.04 11.34
C GLU A 426 -9.74 21.06 10.17
N LEU A 427 -9.76 19.75 10.48
CA LEU A 427 -9.77 18.70 9.46
C LEU A 427 -11.20 18.33 9.06
N ILE A 428 -11.43 18.22 7.76
CA ILE A 428 -12.69 17.78 7.15
C ILE A 428 -12.37 16.59 6.25
N TYR A 429 -12.93 15.42 6.55
CA TYR A 429 -12.53 14.16 5.92
C TYR A 429 -13.71 13.20 5.76
N GLY A 430 -13.43 12.00 5.23
CA GLY A 430 -14.44 10.99 4.98
C GLY A 430 -15.40 11.43 3.87
N SER A 431 -16.69 11.20 4.07
CA SER A 431 -17.73 11.60 3.10
C SER A 431 -17.88 13.10 2.90
N LYS A 432 -17.33 13.93 3.80
CA LYS A 432 -17.33 15.39 3.70
C LYS A 432 -16.04 15.97 3.15
N GLY A 433 -15.03 15.13 2.92
CA GLY A 433 -13.71 15.57 2.45
C GLY A 433 -13.77 16.33 1.11
N ASN A 434 -14.79 16.10 0.30
CA ASN A 434 -15.01 16.78 -0.98
C ASN A 434 -16.07 17.89 -0.92
N ASP A 435 -16.58 18.28 0.26
CA ASP A 435 -17.60 19.32 0.42
C ASP A 435 -17.04 20.76 0.41
N PHE A 436 -15.83 20.97 -0.12
CA PHE A 436 -15.25 22.31 -0.23
C PHE A 436 -15.98 23.12 -1.31
N ILE A 437 -16.01 24.45 -1.14
CA ILE A 437 -16.72 25.37 -2.04
C ILE A 437 -15.70 26.20 -2.80
N VAL A 438 -15.01 25.57 -3.75
CA VAL A 438 -14.06 26.23 -4.66
C VAL A 438 -14.48 25.88 -6.09
N SER A 439 -14.77 26.89 -6.92
CA SER A 439 -15.43 26.67 -8.22
C SER A 439 -14.60 25.89 -9.23
N ASP A 440 -13.27 25.97 -9.09
CA ASP A 440 -12.31 25.55 -10.11
C ASP A 440 -11.98 24.06 -10.00
N TYR A 441 -12.39 23.41 -8.91
CA TYR A 441 -12.11 22.02 -8.61
C TYR A 441 -13.33 21.29 -8.02
N VAL A 442 -13.39 19.98 -8.28
CA VAL A 442 -14.25 19.03 -7.56
C VAL A 442 -13.41 17.83 -7.17
N ALA A 443 -13.75 17.14 -6.09
CA ALA A 443 -13.02 15.95 -5.66
C ALA A 443 -13.94 14.75 -5.44
N GLN A 444 -13.34 13.57 -5.51
CA GLN A 444 -13.98 12.35 -5.00
C GLN A 444 -13.89 12.29 -3.47
N PRO A 445 -14.91 11.76 -2.78
CA PRO A 445 -14.78 11.44 -1.38
C PRO A 445 -13.84 10.23 -1.20
N LYS A 446 -13.10 10.17 -0.09
CA LYS A 446 -12.36 8.98 0.33
C LYS A 446 -12.89 8.58 1.70
N THR A 447 -13.53 7.41 1.78
CA THR A 447 -14.28 6.96 2.96
C THR A 447 -13.68 5.75 3.66
N ASN A 448 -12.67 5.11 3.07
CA ASN A 448 -11.96 4.00 3.72
C ASN A 448 -11.36 4.51 5.06
N PRO A 449 -11.76 3.95 6.21
CA PRO A 449 -11.39 4.49 7.52
C PRO A 449 -9.89 4.41 7.79
N TYR A 450 -9.20 3.40 7.27
CA TYR A 450 -7.75 3.23 7.44
C TYR A 450 -6.94 4.21 6.59
N ALA A 451 -7.36 4.43 5.33
CA ALA A 451 -6.73 5.44 4.47
C ALA A 451 -6.87 6.85 5.09
N VAL A 452 -8.06 7.17 5.61
CA VAL A 452 -8.30 8.44 6.29
C VAL A 452 -7.50 8.55 7.59
N TYR A 453 -7.43 7.48 8.38
CA TYR A 453 -6.59 7.43 9.60
C TYR A 453 -5.12 7.71 9.28
N THR A 454 -4.54 7.02 8.29
CA THR A 454 -3.15 7.21 7.85
C THR A 454 -2.92 8.65 7.37
N ALA A 455 -3.87 9.22 6.64
CA ALA A 455 -3.80 10.61 6.21
C ALA A 455 -3.82 11.60 7.38
N VAL A 456 -4.73 11.42 8.35
CA VAL A 456 -4.82 12.25 9.56
C VAL A 456 -3.55 12.14 10.41
N ASN A 457 -2.97 10.94 10.55
CA ASN A 457 -1.68 10.76 11.20
C ASN A 457 -0.53 11.43 10.45
N THR A 458 -0.53 11.35 9.12
CA THR A 458 0.46 12.04 8.29
C THR A 458 0.36 13.55 8.48
N VAL A 459 -0.86 14.11 8.53
CA VAL A 459 -1.08 15.51 8.89
C VAL A 459 -0.53 15.81 10.28
N LYS A 460 -0.89 15.03 11.31
CA LYS A 460 -0.39 15.22 12.68
C LYS A 460 1.13 15.29 12.73
N ASN A 461 1.78 14.29 12.15
CA ASN A 461 3.23 14.13 12.17
C ASN A 461 3.93 15.24 11.40
N THR A 462 3.39 15.63 10.25
CA THR A 462 3.97 16.69 9.41
C THR A 462 3.80 18.06 10.06
N LEU A 463 2.62 18.38 10.60
CA LEU A 463 2.38 19.64 11.29
C LEU A 463 3.24 19.78 12.56
N ALA A 464 3.55 18.67 13.24
CA ALA A 464 4.43 18.67 14.41
C ALA A 464 5.90 19.04 14.10
N LEU A 465 6.30 19.02 12.82
CA LEU A 465 7.63 19.48 12.39
C LEU A 465 7.75 21.01 12.35
N PHE A 466 6.62 21.72 12.35
CA PHE A 466 6.58 23.18 12.40
C PHE A 466 6.63 23.69 13.84
N PRO A 467 7.21 24.87 14.10
CA PRO A 467 7.18 25.49 15.42
C PRO A 467 5.76 25.68 15.95
N GLU A 468 5.58 25.44 17.24
CA GLU A 468 4.31 25.66 17.93
C GLU A 468 3.84 27.12 17.72
N GLY A 469 2.61 27.29 17.24
CA GLY A 469 2.00 28.59 16.96
C GLY A 469 2.18 29.11 15.52
N MET A 470 3.17 28.61 14.76
CA MET A 470 3.48 29.13 13.42
C MET A 470 2.27 29.09 12.46
N ILE A 471 1.56 27.97 12.42
CA ILE A 471 0.42 27.79 11.51
C ILE A 471 -0.71 28.76 11.86
N LYS A 472 -0.93 29.03 13.15
CA LYS A 472 -1.94 29.98 13.60
C LYS A 472 -1.56 31.42 13.23
N GLU A 473 -0.29 31.79 13.42
CA GLU A 473 0.23 33.10 13.01
C GLU A 473 0.01 33.37 11.51
N ALA A 474 -0.06 32.32 10.68
CA ALA A 474 -0.21 32.45 9.24
C ALA A 474 -1.55 33.08 8.79
N TRP A 475 -2.61 32.90 9.57
CA TRP A 475 -3.96 33.39 9.24
C TRP A 475 -4.53 34.38 10.27
N GLU A 476 -3.87 34.51 11.43
CA GLU A 476 -4.27 35.41 12.51
C GLU A 476 -4.22 36.88 12.05
N GLY A 477 -5.38 37.54 12.02
CA GLY A 477 -5.51 38.94 11.59
C GLY A 477 -6.22 39.16 10.25
N GLY A 478 -6.48 38.09 9.48
CA GLY A 478 -7.17 38.17 8.18
C GLY A 478 -8.31 37.16 7.98
N TYR A 479 -8.26 36.02 8.67
CA TYR A 479 -9.21 34.91 8.48
C TYR A 479 -9.69 34.33 9.80
N ASN A 480 -10.77 33.54 9.74
CA ASN A 480 -11.37 32.88 10.90
C ASN A 480 -10.64 31.58 11.30
N GLY A 481 -9.83 31.03 10.41
CA GLY A 481 -9.09 29.77 10.61
C GLY A 481 -8.61 29.17 9.30
N LEU A 482 -7.95 28.01 9.41
CA LEU A 482 -7.53 27.16 8.30
C LEU A 482 -8.36 25.85 8.32
N LEU A 483 -9.12 25.63 7.25
CA LEU A 483 -9.84 24.39 7.00
C LEU A 483 -9.00 23.51 6.07
N MET A 484 -8.75 22.27 6.45
CA MET A 484 -8.03 21.29 5.64
C MET A 484 -8.96 20.13 5.27
N TYR A 485 -9.27 20.03 3.99
CA TYR A 485 -10.09 18.99 3.41
C TYR A 485 -9.21 17.83 2.94
N LEU A 486 -9.51 16.62 3.41
CA LEU A 486 -8.84 15.38 3.02
C LEU A 486 -9.78 14.59 2.11
N CYS A 487 -9.47 14.52 0.82
CA CYS A 487 -10.32 13.91 -0.21
C CYS A 487 -9.56 12.87 -1.05
N GLY A 488 -10.25 12.22 -1.99
CA GLY A 488 -9.59 11.50 -3.09
C GLY A 488 -9.25 12.44 -4.25
N THR A 489 -9.11 11.87 -5.45
CA THR A 489 -8.67 12.60 -6.64
C THR A 489 -9.42 13.90 -6.90
N ILE A 490 -8.66 14.97 -7.11
CA ILE A 490 -9.14 16.33 -7.38
C ILE A 490 -9.10 16.58 -8.89
N TYR A 491 -10.23 16.98 -9.45
CA TYR A 491 -10.41 17.25 -10.88
C TYR A 491 -10.68 18.73 -11.13
N GLY A 492 -10.00 19.30 -12.13
CA GLY A 492 -10.28 20.66 -12.61
C GLY A 492 -11.63 20.75 -13.33
N THR A 493 -12.38 21.82 -13.08
CA THR A 493 -13.69 22.07 -13.71
C THR A 493 -13.62 23.06 -14.88
N GLY A 494 -12.47 23.71 -15.08
CA GLY A 494 -12.26 24.78 -16.07
C GLY A 494 -11.06 24.54 -17.01
N GLY A 495 -10.85 25.47 -17.95
CA GLY A 495 -9.74 25.41 -18.91
C GLY A 495 -8.42 26.01 -18.41
N ASP A 496 -8.47 26.81 -17.34
CA ASP A 496 -7.30 27.46 -16.72
C ASP A 496 -6.80 26.70 -15.48
N SER A 497 -7.56 25.72 -14.97
CA SER A 497 -7.16 24.80 -13.90
C SER A 497 -6.35 23.62 -14.45
N LEU A 498 -5.48 23.04 -13.63
CA LEU A 498 -4.90 21.73 -13.94
C LEU A 498 -6.01 20.68 -14.11
N GLY A 499 -5.81 19.72 -15.01
CA GLY A 499 -6.79 18.66 -15.26
C GLY A 499 -7.03 17.80 -14.01
N GLU A 500 -5.95 17.50 -13.29
CA GLU A 500 -5.93 16.86 -11.97
C GLU A 500 -4.93 17.62 -11.09
N ALA A 501 -5.17 17.68 -9.78
CA ALA A 501 -4.31 18.34 -8.81
C ALA A 501 -4.08 17.45 -7.59
N GLY A 502 -2.87 17.44 -7.03
CA GLY A 502 -2.57 16.69 -5.80
C GLY A 502 -2.98 17.44 -4.53
N ALA A 503 -2.97 18.76 -4.57
CA ALA A 503 -3.50 19.64 -3.54
C ALA A 503 -3.67 21.05 -4.09
N PHE A 504 -4.35 21.93 -3.33
CA PHE A 504 -4.36 23.36 -3.58
C PHE A 504 -4.79 24.16 -2.33
N VAL A 505 -4.48 25.46 -2.34
CA VAL A 505 -4.95 26.44 -1.35
C VAL A 505 -5.84 27.51 -1.99
N SER A 506 -6.91 27.88 -1.30
CA SER A 506 -7.79 29.00 -1.64
C SER A 506 -8.22 29.77 -0.38
N ALA A 507 -8.89 30.91 -0.58
CA ALA A 507 -9.45 31.73 0.47
C ALA A 507 -10.95 31.95 0.22
N GLU A 508 -11.79 31.29 1.00
CA GLU A 508 -13.24 31.26 0.77
C GLU A 508 -14.03 31.45 2.07
N GLY A 509 -15.13 32.21 2.01
CA GLY A 509 -16.03 32.40 3.16
C GLY A 509 -15.37 33.01 4.42
N GLY A 510 -14.21 33.65 4.29
CA GLY A 510 -13.42 34.16 5.42
C GLY A 510 -12.53 33.14 6.10
N TYR A 511 -12.31 31.98 5.48
CA TYR A 511 -11.35 30.95 5.89
C TYR A 511 -10.27 30.79 4.83
N LEU A 512 -9.09 30.33 5.26
CA LEU A 512 -8.17 29.66 4.34
C LEU A 512 -8.64 28.22 4.18
N VAL A 513 -8.68 27.75 2.94
CA VAL A 513 -9.11 26.40 2.58
C VAL A 513 -7.95 25.71 1.89
N MET A 514 -7.48 24.63 2.48
CA MET A 514 -6.48 23.74 1.90
C MET A 514 -7.18 22.43 1.56
N VAL A 515 -7.01 21.94 0.34
CA VAL A 515 -7.61 20.68 -0.12
C VAL A 515 -6.49 19.74 -0.51
N MET A 516 -6.51 18.54 0.03
CA MET A 516 -5.44 17.54 -0.10
C MET A 516 -6.01 16.23 -0.66
N ASP A 517 -5.47 15.77 -1.78
CA ASP A 517 -5.69 14.40 -2.24
C ASP A 517 -4.85 13.45 -1.38
N ILE A 518 -5.52 12.58 -0.62
CA ILE A 518 -4.85 11.65 0.29
C ILE A 518 -4.30 10.40 -0.41
N THR A 519 -4.50 10.27 -1.72
CA THR A 519 -3.83 9.26 -2.54
C THR A 519 -2.42 9.70 -2.96
N GLU A 520 -2.14 11.01 -2.85
CA GLU A 520 -0.82 11.60 -3.11
C GLU A 520 0.11 11.54 -1.89
N ASP A 521 1.34 12.02 -2.01
CA ASP A 521 2.27 12.10 -0.87
C ASP A 521 1.96 13.34 -0.03
N LEU A 522 1.17 13.15 1.03
CA LEU A 522 0.78 14.23 1.94
C LEU A 522 1.98 14.82 2.70
N ALA A 523 3.00 14.03 3.01
CA ALA A 523 4.13 14.51 3.80
C ALA A 523 4.96 15.55 3.02
N THR A 524 4.96 15.48 1.69
CA THR A 524 5.56 16.48 0.80
C THR A 524 4.58 17.58 0.40
N ASN A 525 3.31 17.25 0.16
CA ASN A 525 2.31 18.23 -0.28
C ASN A 525 1.91 19.20 0.85
N ILE A 526 1.86 18.77 2.11
CA ILE A 526 1.49 19.66 3.23
C ILE A 526 2.47 20.85 3.36
N PRO A 527 3.80 20.65 3.41
CA PRO A 527 4.76 21.76 3.41
C PRO A 527 4.64 22.67 2.18
N HIS A 528 4.37 22.09 1.00
CA HIS A 528 4.14 22.82 -0.24
C HIS A 528 2.94 23.78 -0.10
N GLU A 529 1.78 23.25 0.26
CA GLU A 529 0.56 24.04 0.39
C GLU A 529 0.62 25.04 1.55
N LEU A 530 1.26 24.66 2.65
CA LEU A 530 1.49 25.60 3.75
C LEU A 530 2.39 26.77 3.34
N SER A 531 3.30 26.61 2.38
CA SER A 531 4.07 27.74 1.86
C SER A 531 3.19 28.79 1.19
N HIS A 532 2.14 28.41 0.46
CA HIS A 532 1.16 29.37 -0.06
C HIS A 532 0.38 30.08 1.06
N VAL A 533 0.06 29.36 2.13
CA VAL A 533 -0.54 29.95 3.34
C VAL A 533 0.43 30.94 4.02
N PHE A 534 1.73 30.59 4.11
CA PHE A 534 2.74 31.44 4.76
C PHE A 534 3.05 32.70 3.96
N ASP A 535 3.01 32.65 2.62
CA ASP A 535 3.18 33.82 1.77
C ASP A 535 2.26 34.96 2.21
N ARG A 536 1.04 34.64 2.65
CA ARG A 536 0.10 35.65 3.15
C ARG A 536 0.60 36.37 4.40
N ARG A 537 1.15 35.62 5.37
CA ARG A 537 1.73 36.21 6.59
C ARG A 537 3.00 37.00 6.28
N ILE A 538 3.78 36.57 5.29
CA ILE A 538 4.96 37.30 4.81
C ILE A 538 4.55 38.64 4.18
N GLU A 539 3.43 38.70 3.44
CA GLU A 539 2.86 39.97 2.96
C GLU A 539 2.49 40.91 4.11
N ASP A 540 1.81 40.39 5.13
CA ASP A 540 1.41 41.19 6.30
C ASP A 540 2.66 41.68 7.07
N ALA A 541 3.65 40.81 7.28
CA ALA A 541 4.93 41.16 7.90
C ALA A 541 5.68 42.22 7.10
N SER A 542 5.60 42.18 5.78
CA SER A 542 6.26 43.17 4.91
C SER A 542 5.74 44.58 5.18
N ILE A 543 4.43 44.70 5.45
CA ILE A 543 3.79 45.96 5.84
C ILE A 543 4.22 46.36 7.26
N GLU A 544 4.24 45.42 8.21
CA GLU A 544 4.60 45.64 9.60
C GLU A 544 6.07 46.10 9.77
N ASN A 545 6.98 45.49 9.01
CA ASN A 545 8.42 45.75 9.07
C ASN A 545 8.87 46.85 8.11
N ALA A 546 8.00 47.33 7.21
CA ALA A 546 8.33 48.25 6.14
C ALA A 546 9.51 47.77 5.25
N LEU A 547 9.57 46.45 5.03
CA LEU A 547 10.53 45.78 4.14
C LEU A 547 9.76 44.76 3.31
N ASP A 548 9.88 44.85 1.98
CA ASP A 548 9.23 43.89 1.08
C ASP A 548 10.03 42.59 1.05
N TRP A 549 9.57 41.61 1.85
CA TRP A 549 10.21 40.32 2.00
C TRP A 549 10.06 39.44 0.75
N LEU A 550 8.90 39.49 0.08
CA LEU A 550 8.67 38.75 -1.15
C LEU A 550 9.54 39.31 -2.29
N TRP A 551 9.75 40.62 -2.33
CA TRP A 551 10.67 41.23 -3.29
C TRP A 551 12.13 40.81 -3.10
N GLN A 552 12.56 40.49 -1.87
CA GLN A 552 13.91 39.92 -1.65
C GLN A 552 14.10 38.61 -2.43
N TRP A 553 13.05 37.80 -2.54
CA TRP A 553 13.06 36.56 -3.33
C TRP A 553 13.16 36.83 -4.83
N GLU A 554 12.35 37.77 -5.34
CA GLU A 554 12.33 38.06 -6.77
C GLU A 554 13.66 38.62 -7.28
N ASN A 555 14.38 39.37 -6.44
CA ASN A 555 15.68 39.94 -6.81
C ASN A 555 16.79 38.91 -7.05
N ILE A 556 16.62 37.70 -6.53
CA ILE A 556 17.61 36.63 -6.71
C ILE A 556 17.21 35.69 -7.86
N ALA A 557 16.22 36.06 -8.68
CA ALA A 557 15.92 35.33 -9.90
C ALA A 557 17.05 35.52 -10.95
N PRO A 558 17.35 34.50 -11.79
CA PRO A 558 18.46 34.56 -12.75
C PRO A 558 18.27 35.58 -13.87
N ALA A 559 17.04 36.03 -14.12
CA ALA A 559 16.68 37.00 -15.15
C ALA A 559 15.27 37.55 -14.91
N GLU A 560 14.93 38.68 -15.55
CA GLU A 560 13.57 39.26 -15.52
C GLU A 560 12.51 38.31 -16.11
N ASP A 561 12.90 37.41 -17.03
CA ASP A 561 12.03 36.43 -17.69
C ASP A 561 12.11 35.02 -17.07
N ALA A 562 12.59 34.91 -15.83
CA ALA A 562 12.82 33.62 -15.19
C ALA A 562 11.52 32.82 -15.00
N TYR A 563 10.42 33.51 -14.63
CA TYR A 563 9.10 32.93 -14.37
C TYR A 563 8.15 33.04 -15.57
N THR A 564 7.31 32.02 -15.79
CA THR A 564 6.39 31.94 -16.94
C THR A 564 5.01 32.51 -16.67
N PHE A 565 4.55 32.47 -15.41
CA PHE A 565 3.19 32.82 -14.97
C PHE A 565 2.09 32.05 -15.72
N MET A 566 2.42 30.87 -16.23
CA MET A 566 1.51 30.00 -16.97
C MET A 566 1.81 28.54 -16.61
N TYR A 567 0.76 27.80 -16.27
CA TYR A 567 0.82 26.34 -16.11
C TYR A 567 0.88 25.62 -17.47
N ALA A 568 0.51 26.28 -18.57
CA ALA A 568 0.74 25.74 -19.90
C ALA A 568 2.25 25.58 -20.14
N ASP A 569 2.67 24.40 -20.59
CA ASP A 569 4.02 24.09 -21.06
C ASP A 569 5.12 23.99 -19.97
N TYR A 570 4.81 23.96 -18.66
CA TYR A 570 5.85 23.88 -17.61
C TYR A 570 6.73 22.62 -17.77
N GLU A 571 6.16 21.48 -18.17
CA GLU A 571 6.88 20.23 -18.44
C GLU A 571 7.87 20.33 -19.61
N SER A 572 7.70 21.31 -20.49
CA SER A 572 8.59 21.51 -21.64
C SER A 572 9.65 22.59 -21.39
N ASN A 573 9.48 23.42 -20.36
CA ASN A 573 10.29 24.62 -20.13
C ASN A 573 11.35 24.43 -19.03
N MET A 574 12.41 23.70 -19.36
CA MET A 574 13.44 23.28 -18.40
C MET A 574 14.62 24.26 -18.22
N ARG A 575 14.58 25.46 -18.81
CA ARG A 575 15.66 26.47 -18.65
C ARG A 575 15.90 26.80 -17.17
N TYR A 576 17.17 26.89 -16.76
CA TYR A 576 17.59 27.13 -15.37
C TYR A 576 17.19 26.05 -14.34
N THR A 577 16.74 24.88 -14.78
CA THR A 577 16.37 23.76 -13.88
C THR A 577 17.47 22.71 -13.81
N ILE A 578 17.40 21.82 -12.82
CA ILE A 578 18.30 20.67 -12.67
C ILE A 578 18.30 19.81 -13.95
N TYR A 579 17.12 19.63 -14.56
CA TYR A 579 16.93 18.75 -15.70
C TYR A 579 17.20 19.41 -17.06
N GLY A 580 17.42 20.73 -17.10
CA GLY A 580 17.63 21.47 -18.35
C GLY A 580 18.95 22.22 -18.47
N GLU A 581 19.80 22.20 -17.45
CA GLU A 581 21.13 22.86 -17.48
C GLU A 581 22.25 21.87 -17.18
N ASP A 582 23.26 21.81 -18.06
CA ASP A 582 24.48 21.03 -17.84
C ASP A 582 25.46 21.71 -16.86
N ASN A 583 25.32 23.03 -16.66
CA ASN A 583 26.18 23.80 -15.75
C ASN A 583 25.47 24.02 -14.41
N PRO A 584 25.97 23.44 -13.30
CA PRO A 584 25.39 23.61 -11.96
C PRO A 584 25.22 25.07 -11.54
N ASP A 585 26.12 25.98 -11.95
CA ASP A 585 26.03 27.41 -11.61
C ASP A 585 24.83 28.12 -12.27
N ARG A 586 24.21 27.48 -13.28
CA ARG A 586 23.02 27.98 -13.99
C ARG A 586 21.73 27.31 -13.53
N VAL A 587 21.79 26.41 -12.56
CA VAL A 587 20.61 25.82 -11.93
C VAL A 587 20.10 26.79 -10.86
N TRP A 588 18.87 27.27 -11.02
CA TRP A 588 18.18 28.19 -10.09
C TRP A 588 16.83 27.66 -9.63
N PHE A 589 16.30 26.63 -10.30
CA PHE A 589 15.00 26.03 -10.04
C PHE A 589 15.16 24.52 -9.95
N ILE A 590 14.32 23.86 -9.14
CA ILE A 590 14.35 22.40 -9.01
C ILE A 590 13.87 21.78 -10.33
N ASP A 591 12.71 22.20 -10.82
CA ASP A 591 12.06 21.69 -12.02
C ASP A 591 11.30 22.78 -12.80
N GLY A 592 10.66 22.39 -13.89
CA GLY A 592 9.85 23.31 -14.71
C GLY A 592 8.65 23.89 -13.96
N TYR A 593 8.09 23.15 -12.99
CA TYR A 593 6.97 23.59 -12.17
C TYR A 593 7.35 24.77 -11.26
N SER A 594 8.55 24.71 -10.66
CA SER A 594 9.16 25.80 -9.88
C SER A 594 9.26 27.14 -10.64
N ARG A 595 9.13 27.13 -11.96
CA ARG A 595 9.21 28.32 -12.81
C ARG A 595 7.86 28.94 -13.14
N VAL A 596 6.76 28.33 -12.73
CA VAL A 596 5.42 28.88 -12.98
C VAL A 596 5.30 30.24 -12.29
N ALA A 597 5.61 30.34 -11.00
CA ALA A 597 5.57 31.60 -10.28
C ALA A 597 6.55 31.60 -9.09
N PRO A 598 6.92 32.78 -8.55
CA PRO A 598 7.73 32.87 -7.34
C PRO A 598 7.13 32.12 -6.14
N THR A 599 5.79 32.01 -6.06
CA THR A 599 5.11 31.25 -4.99
C THR A 599 5.33 29.74 -5.14
N GLU A 600 5.22 29.20 -6.35
CA GLU A 600 5.53 27.79 -6.65
C GLU A 600 7.00 27.45 -6.39
N ASP A 601 7.93 28.36 -6.71
CA ASP A 601 9.36 28.18 -6.43
C ASP A 601 9.64 28.06 -4.91
N ARG A 602 9.00 28.91 -4.10
CA ARG A 602 9.11 28.82 -2.63
C ARG A 602 8.47 27.54 -2.09
N ALA A 603 7.28 27.20 -2.57
CA ALA A 603 6.56 26.00 -2.17
C ALA A 603 7.34 24.73 -2.52
N ARG A 604 7.90 24.66 -3.72
CA ARG A 604 8.76 23.55 -4.16
C ARG A 604 10.04 23.45 -3.34
N ILE A 605 10.67 24.57 -3.00
CA ILE A 605 11.83 24.55 -2.10
C ILE A 605 11.44 24.06 -0.71
N MET A 606 10.31 24.50 -0.16
CA MET A 606 9.83 24.06 1.15
C MET A 606 9.54 22.56 1.18
N GLU A 607 8.87 22.05 0.14
CA GLU A 607 8.63 20.63 -0.06
C GLU A 607 9.93 19.82 0.04
N TYR A 608 10.95 20.19 -0.74
CA TYR A 608 12.21 19.47 -0.73
C TYR A 608 12.99 19.60 0.57
N LEU A 609 12.79 20.67 1.35
CA LEU A 609 13.39 20.79 2.69
C LEU A 609 12.80 19.77 3.69
N PHE A 610 11.62 19.22 3.39
CA PHE A 610 10.97 18.19 4.18
C PHE A 610 11.33 16.77 3.73
N ILE A 611 11.79 16.59 2.49
CA ILE A 611 12.34 15.33 1.99
C ILE A 611 13.69 15.07 2.67
N ARG A 612 13.78 13.95 3.41
CA ARG A 612 15.00 13.52 4.10
C ARG A 612 15.36 12.09 3.72
N LYS A 613 16.54 11.91 3.14
CA LYS A 613 17.11 10.58 2.85
C LYS A 613 18.18 10.29 3.90
N ASN A 614 17.99 9.27 4.73
CA ASN A 614 18.88 8.93 5.85
C ASN A 614 19.17 10.11 6.81
N GLY A 615 18.19 11.02 6.98
CA GLY A 615 18.31 12.22 7.80
C GLY A 615 19.07 13.38 7.14
N GLU A 616 19.55 13.22 5.91
CA GLU A 616 20.22 14.26 5.13
C GLU A 616 19.23 14.98 4.18
N LEU A 617 19.62 16.19 3.76
CA LEU A 617 18.87 16.95 2.74
C LEU A 617 18.95 16.24 1.39
N ASP A 618 17.92 16.42 0.57
CA ASP A 618 17.93 15.94 -0.81
C ASP A 618 19.04 16.59 -1.66
N GLU A 619 19.52 15.87 -2.67
CA GLU A 619 20.63 16.28 -3.54
C GLU A 619 20.37 17.58 -4.30
N VAL A 620 19.10 18.00 -4.44
CA VAL A 620 18.77 19.32 -5.01
C VAL A 620 19.44 20.49 -4.27
N PHE A 621 19.80 20.32 -3.00
CA PHE A 621 20.49 21.35 -2.20
C PHE A 621 22.02 21.33 -2.34
N GLU A 622 22.58 20.46 -3.19
CA GLU A 622 23.98 20.55 -3.62
C GLU A 622 24.18 21.71 -4.62
N TYR A 623 23.12 22.14 -5.31
CA TYR A 623 23.15 23.29 -6.20
C TYR A 623 23.14 24.60 -5.40
N GLU A 624 24.21 25.38 -5.52
CA GLU A 624 24.47 26.57 -4.72
C GLU A 624 23.32 27.59 -4.74
N ASN A 625 22.70 27.84 -5.90
CA ASN A 625 21.60 28.81 -5.99
C ASN A 625 20.31 28.31 -5.32
N ILE A 626 20.00 27.01 -5.43
CA ILE A 626 18.84 26.39 -4.75
C ILE A 626 19.06 26.44 -3.24
N LYS A 627 20.25 26.08 -2.78
CA LYS A 627 20.62 26.17 -1.36
C LYS A 627 20.54 27.60 -0.83
N ASN A 628 21.02 28.57 -1.58
CA ASN A 628 20.95 29.98 -1.20
C ASN A 628 19.51 30.50 -1.12
N LYS A 629 18.62 30.08 -2.05
CA LYS A 629 17.19 30.33 -1.95
C LYS A 629 16.60 29.73 -0.67
N ALA A 630 16.93 28.48 -0.33
CA ALA A 630 16.45 27.85 0.91
C ALA A 630 16.92 28.59 2.19
N ILE A 631 18.17 29.06 2.22
CA ILE A 631 18.70 29.88 3.32
C ILE A 631 17.94 31.21 3.40
N LEU A 632 17.70 31.89 2.28
CA LEU A 632 16.93 33.12 2.23
C LEU A 632 15.49 32.90 2.72
N TYR A 633 14.83 31.83 2.27
CA TYR A 633 13.46 31.54 2.69
C TYR A 633 13.38 31.29 4.20
N SER A 634 14.30 30.50 4.74
CA SER A 634 14.41 30.24 6.18
C SER A 634 14.60 31.53 6.98
N TYR A 635 15.43 32.44 6.49
CA TYR A 635 15.63 33.76 7.09
C TYR A 635 14.34 34.60 7.05
N ILE A 636 13.65 34.67 5.91
CA ILE A 636 12.36 35.38 5.78
C ILE A 636 11.34 34.83 6.77
N LEU A 637 11.23 33.49 6.90
CA LEU A 637 10.31 32.86 7.84
C LEU A 637 10.63 33.21 9.29
N ARG A 638 11.91 33.28 9.68
CA ARG A 638 12.32 33.73 11.03
C ARG A 638 11.92 35.17 11.34
N GLU A 639 11.98 36.05 10.34
CA GLU A 639 11.62 37.46 10.51
C GLU A 639 10.10 37.69 10.49
N CYS A 640 9.36 36.87 9.73
CA CYS A 640 7.91 37.04 9.57
C CYS A 640 7.10 36.29 10.65
N PHE A 641 7.64 35.21 11.23
CA PHE A 641 6.94 34.37 12.20
C PHE A 641 7.61 34.43 13.58
N PRO A 642 6.98 35.06 14.60
CA PRO A 642 7.49 35.05 15.96
C PRO A 642 7.83 33.65 16.49
N SER A 643 7.04 32.62 16.16
CA SER A 643 7.31 31.23 16.57
C SER A 643 8.61 30.65 16.01
N CYS A 644 9.12 31.20 14.90
CA CYS A 644 10.36 30.75 14.25
C CYS A 644 11.61 31.38 14.88
N ASN A 645 11.46 32.42 15.72
CA ASN A 645 12.57 33.13 16.33
C ASN A 645 13.17 32.33 17.52
N THR A 646 13.95 31.32 17.20
CA THR A 646 14.58 30.41 18.16
C THR A 646 16.09 30.31 17.96
N ASP A 647 16.85 30.04 19.02
CA ASP A 647 18.32 29.85 18.90
C ASP A 647 18.70 28.51 18.24
N ALA A 648 17.78 27.55 18.20
CA ALA A 648 17.99 26.24 17.60
C ALA A 648 17.65 26.26 16.10
N PRO A 649 18.30 25.43 15.27
CA PRO A 649 17.88 25.24 13.89
C PRO A 649 16.50 24.58 13.84
N LEU A 650 15.61 25.14 13.01
CA LEU A 650 14.29 24.59 12.70
C LEU A 650 14.44 23.31 11.87
N TYR A 651 13.37 22.51 11.76
CA TYR A 651 13.43 21.23 11.07
C TYR A 651 14.00 21.35 9.65
N TRP A 652 13.49 22.29 8.86
CA TRP A 652 13.92 22.53 7.48
C TRP A 652 15.33 23.12 7.38
N GLU A 653 15.86 23.76 8.43
CA GLU A 653 17.18 24.40 8.42
C GLU A 653 18.34 23.42 8.63
N LYS A 654 18.06 22.22 9.15
CA LYS A 654 19.07 21.20 9.41
C LYS A 654 19.78 20.83 8.10
N GLY A 655 21.08 21.07 8.04
CA GLY A 655 21.92 20.79 6.86
C GLY A 655 22.15 21.98 5.92
N LEU A 656 21.40 23.09 6.07
CA LEU A 656 21.58 24.26 5.20
C LEU A 656 22.81 25.11 5.58
N GLY A 657 23.23 25.07 6.83
CA GLY A 657 24.32 25.89 7.36
C GLY A 657 23.80 27.08 8.15
N THR A 658 24.54 28.20 8.16
CA THR A 658 24.19 29.38 8.95
C THR A 658 23.06 30.19 8.30
N ILE A 659 21.99 30.42 9.06
CA ILE A 659 20.87 31.31 8.71
C ILE A 659 21.03 32.62 9.50
N ASP A 660 21.38 33.70 8.82
CA ASP A 660 21.53 35.04 9.41
C ASP A 660 21.33 36.15 8.37
N GLU A 661 21.23 37.40 8.84
CA GLU A 661 21.00 38.60 8.03
C GLU A 661 22.06 38.80 6.92
N SER A 662 23.26 38.21 7.06
CA SER A 662 24.29 38.30 6.02
C SER A 662 23.85 37.64 4.71
N VAL A 663 22.81 36.79 4.72
CA VAL A 663 22.23 36.24 3.49
C VAL A 663 21.75 37.35 2.54
N LEU A 664 21.15 38.42 3.06
CA LEU A 664 20.66 39.53 2.23
C LEU A 664 21.82 40.21 1.50
N GLU A 665 22.94 40.45 2.18
CA GLU A 665 24.14 41.05 1.58
C GLU A 665 24.89 40.09 0.64
N ARG A 666 24.84 38.79 0.92
CA ARG A 666 25.47 37.75 0.09
C ARG A 666 24.77 37.64 -1.27
N LEU A 667 23.44 37.75 -1.28
CA LEU A 667 22.62 37.53 -2.48
C LEU A 667 22.28 38.82 -3.23
N SER A 668 22.47 40.01 -2.64
CA SER A 668 22.22 41.30 -3.30
C SER A 668 23.33 41.74 -4.29
N LYS A 669 24.08 40.81 -4.90
CA LYS A 669 25.19 41.08 -5.83
C LYS A 669 24.96 40.42 -7.17
#